data_AF-A0A1J5H917-F1
#
_entry.id   AF-A0A1J5H917-F1
#
_cell.length_a   1.000
_cell.length_b   1.000
_cell.length_c   1.000
_cell.angle_alpha   90.00
_cell.angle_beta   90.00
_cell.angle_gamma   90.00
#
_symmetry.space_group_name_H-M   'P 1'
#
loop_
_entity.id
_entity.type
_entity.pdbx_description
1 polymer ?
#
loop_
_entity_poly.entity_id
_entity_poly.type
_entity_poly.pdbx_seq_one_letter_code
_entity_poly.pdbx_strand_id
1 'polypeptide(L)'
;MWTATGGILLNKVGEGISLIGSAVLEPIGDWMMEITEGIPVINTGATVVANIPIGLVAGVLEGCGELVQGVNMIIDSPIRTLEGMGALIGRDPMTNEWSLSTAGTSWKEMGKALLAWDDFAEGDIGKGIGKVGLNLLLTATGAGAAIKGSAKAATVFTVARGAGSGVMRAGLVATGAGIRVFAVEFSSGLANLPGEAVSGVSRAIKAVPKMRGLLTKEAATSALVKARETGAAARQWASEAATGKGLSRAAKQEMRLGAEKAKYAEAYGEFSTRVEEIMSADAKLTRGEAIAKLYKTAPELVEQGLRYEKVAGKLAKLREAKTSAATSEVKRAQAKVDDLMDKVSRLNMEELRRQLEAAKAELKVAQAREVVAQIEAGVIKGFENYKGIRDLGKQAGLTMEEQLRLTKSFLEHSGAKIDDLIDLEKTVGPLTSVEVSGAMDDLTRVGGVDDVIARIDEAKNIGQLDDIVAGISSPVERELLRSLSADLKSMVATSLDDAEKVVIFKESMRYLSDYKAAMREGSMGSAVSVQDVFDLIRGNQRRLAHQTIVDRKFFTGSDHGVTHILEANMAMADKIFADMGTKITPQQKILIRQAILDHDMGYTISALDDARGGQYFGMTKDHPLYSTVWVESHKAEYVKYFGEEGYEIIRDAILDHSNAKKLDLTASGGQLVQNIVAGVDCLGTTADIKMMKLFREPEMMAKLMQLKELADEFNKAVPADVARIRASMKSVHEGMLAYVERSDFPAPLKDSYRRALTQNFDPMHPEFAFKRDFGSHSAGFEGLSVGDDGAIIVDMSVNENFSLVRDMFANGDDVSTSALAKAMDDYGLDVSKSPTATVTRDGVTETVAYSQAKFAEDLARVERGEITTLSIETPRAKFNFGRNAEKGREVATVLRRERAISDAIRTLENPEATVIQIEEAIDRLSERDWTAYTLDGRPAAEVLTEVENKMLAGQTTEASLLLRRLRFEGVKI
;
A
#
# COMPACT_ATOMS: atom_id res chain seq x y z
N MET A 1 63.11 9.07 -19.97
CA MET A 1 62.16 8.11 -19.34
C MET A 1 60.70 8.23 -19.81
N TRP A 2 60.33 9.17 -20.69
CA TRP A 2 59.16 9.01 -21.58
C TRP A 2 59.57 8.56 -23.00
N THR A 3 60.87 8.69 -23.32
CA THR A 3 61.56 8.13 -24.49
C THR A 3 61.82 6.61 -24.42
N ALA A 4 61.11 5.86 -23.58
CA ALA A 4 61.29 4.41 -23.43
C ALA A 4 60.00 3.56 -23.56
N THR A 5 58.81 4.14 -23.74
CA THR A 5 57.59 3.31 -23.82
C THR A 5 56.38 3.91 -24.56
N GLY A 6 56.53 5.03 -25.28
CA GLY A 6 55.40 5.66 -26.01
C GLY A 6 55.54 5.73 -27.54
N GLY A 7 56.76 5.59 -28.08
CA GLY A 7 57.07 5.89 -29.50
C GLY A 7 56.89 4.75 -30.50
N ILE A 8 56.68 3.50 -30.05
CA ILE A 8 56.59 2.32 -30.94
C ILE A 8 55.12 1.93 -31.24
N LEU A 9 54.15 2.39 -30.44
CA LEU A 9 52.74 2.10 -30.66
C LEU A 9 52.06 3.08 -31.63
N LEU A 10 52.47 4.34 -31.65
CA LEU A 10 51.89 5.37 -32.54
C LEU A 10 52.40 5.29 -33.98
N ASN A 11 53.61 4.76 -34.20
CA ASN A 11 54.14 4.57 -35.56
C ASN A 11 53.46 3.39 -36.30
N LYS A 12 52.91 2.41 -35.57
CA LYS A 12 52.09 1.32 -36.16
C LYS A 12 50.62 1.67 -36.37
N VAL A 13 50.15 2.81 -35.84
CA VAL A 13 48.82 3.36 -36.15
C VAL A 13 48.89 4.29 -37.38
N GLY A 14 50.03 4.95 -37.60
CA GLY A 14 50.31 5.76 -38.80
C GLY A 14 50.38 4.95 -40.10
N GLU A 15 50.87 3.70 -40.05
CA GLU A 15 50.90 2.81 -41.24
C GLU A 15 49.53 2.18 -41.59
N GLY A 16 48.52 2.33 -40.73
CA GLY A 16 47.15 1.88 -41.01
C GLY A 16 46.25 2.93 -41.69
N ILE A 17 46.65 4.21 -41.68
CA ILE A 17 45.82 5.33 -42.14
C ILE A 17 46.17 5.76 -43.57
N SER A 18 47.31 5.35 -44.13
CA SER A 18 47.68 5.66 -45.53
C SER A 18 47.15 4.65 -46.58
N LEU A 19 46.14 3.84 -46.25
CA LEU A 19 45.62 2.82 -47.18
C LEU A 19 44.16 3.00 -47.60
N ILE A 20 43.49 4.10 -47.23
CA ILE A 20 42.21 4.50 -47.83
C ILE A 20 42.10 6.04 -47.88
N GLY A 21 42.77 6.65 -48.84
CA GLY A 21 42.49 8.01 -49.28
C GLY A 21 42.61 8.07 -50.80
N SER A 22 41.51 8.41 -51.49
CA SER A 22 41.47 9.13 -52.80
C SER A 22 40.21 8.90 -53.67
N ALA A 23 39.02 8.55 -53.14
CA ALA A 23 37.84 8.40 -53.99
C ALA A 23 36.52 9.03 -53.50
N VAL A 24 36.48 9.67 -52.32
CA VAL A 24 35.20 10.17 -51.76
C VAL A 24 35.26 11.60 -51.18
N LEU A 25 36.44 12.13 -50.83
CA LEU A 25 36.53 13.38 -50.04
C LEU A 25 36.93 14.64 -50.82
N GLU A 26 37.42 14.52 -52.05
CA GLU A 26 37.78 15.67 -52.88
C GLU A 26 36.55 16.41 -53.47
N PRO A 27 35.52 15.73 -54.01
CA PRO A 27 34.37 16.41 -54.64
C PRO A 27 33.47 17.19 -53.65
N ILE A 28 33.52 16.84 -52.36
CA ILE A 28 32.71 17.47 -51.32
C ILE A 28 33.33 18.80 -50.86
N GLY A 29 34.67 18.90 -50.89
CA GLY A 29 35.39 20.13 -50.55
C GLY A 29 35.18 21.23 -51.59
N ASP A 30 35.23 20.87 -52.88
CA ASP A 30 35.05 21.82 -53.98
C ASP A 30 33.60 22.34 -54.04
N TRP A 31 32.61 21.46 -53.81
CA TRP A 31 31.20 21.81 -53.74
C TRP A 31 30.89 22.80 -52.60
N MET A 32 31.53 22.66 -51.44
CA MET A 32 31.31 23.57 -50.30
C MET A 32 31.90 24.97 -50.49
N MET A 33 33.00 25.08 -51.24
CA MET A 33 33.63 26.37 -51.57
C MET A 33 32.79 27.16 -52.59
N GLU A 34 32.13 26.47 -53.52
CA GLU A 34 31.30 27.06 -54.57
C GLU A 34 29.98 27.65 -54.02
N ILE A 35 29.43 27.09 -52.94
CA ILE A 35 28.12 27.51 -52.37
C ILE A 35 28.27 28.64 -51.35
N THR A 36 29.47 28.86 -50.82
CA THR A 36 29.73 29.82 -49.74
C THR A 36 30.34 31.15 -50.22
N GLU A 37 30.60 31.29 -51.52
CA GLU A 37 31.26 32.47 -52.13
C GLU A 37 30.44 33.78 -52.05
N GLY A 38 29.16 33.72 -51.65
CA GLY A 38 28.22 34.86 -51.72
C GLY A 38 27.66 35.42 -50.39
N ILE A 39 28.07 34.95 -49.21
CA ILE A 39 27.40 35.31 -47.94
C ILE A 39 28.36 35.99 -46.93
N PRO A 40 28.31 37.34 -46.80
CA PRO A 40 29.32 38.13 -46.06
C PRO A 40 29.29 38.09 -44.52
N VAL A 41 28.40 37.30 -43.88
CA VAL A 41 28.19 37.34 -42.42
C VAL A 41 28.88 36.19 -41.67
N ILE A 42 29.64 35.34 -42.38
CA ILE A 42 30.51 34.33 -41.76
C ILE A 42 31.97 34.70 -42.09
N ASN A 43 32.44 35.80 -41.51
CA ASN A 43 33.88 36.10 -41.54
C ASN A 43 34.46 36.60 -40.21
N THR A 44 33.79 36.33 -39.09
CA THR A 44 34.39 36.58 -37.77
C THR A 44 33.96 35.50 -36.79
N GLY A 45 34.86 34.54 -36.49
CA GLY A 45 34.63 33.54 -35.45
C GLY A 45 35.31 32.17 -35.62
N ALA A 46 36.33 32.04 -36.46
CA ALA A 46 37.16 30.83 -36.50
C ALA A 46 38.20 30.88 -35.35
N THR A 47 37.91 30.21 -34.23
CA THR A 47 38.84 29.41 -33.39
C THR A 47 38.09 29.00 -32.11
N VAL A 48 37.55 27.77 -32.05
CA VAL A 48 37.39 26.93 -30.84
C VAL A 48 36.79 25.57 -31.26
N VAL A 49 37.46 24.50 -30.81
CA VAL A 49 37.04 23.09 -30.70
C VAL A 49 37.11 22.18 -31.94
N ALA A 50 38.20 21.41 -31.95
CA ALA A 50 38.29 20.10 -32.56
C ALA A 50 37.25 19.14 -31.94
N ASN A 51 36.09 19.00 -32.58
CA ASN A 51 35.20 17.82 -32.52
C ASN A 51 34.01 17.92 -33.52
N ILE A 52 34.19 18.60 -34.66
CA ILE A 52 33.11 18.87 -35.62
C ILE A 52 32.98 17.85 -36.79
N PRO A 53 33.93 16.98 -37.17
CA PRO A 53 33.73 16.17 -38.38
C PRO A 53 32.75 14.99 -38.29
N ILE A 54 32.43 14.46 -37.09
CA ILE A 54 31.55 13.28 -36.96
C ILE A 54 30.07 13.66 -36.73
N GLY A 55 29.81 14.82 -36.13
CA GLY A 55 28.44 15.31 -35.91
C GLY A 55 27.81 15.97 -37.14
N LEU A 56 28.61 16.67 -37.96
CA LEU A 56 28.10 17.38 -39.15
C LEU A 56 27.71 16.41 -40.27
N VAL A 57 28.45 15.31 -40.46
CA VAL A 57 28.15 14.32 -41.52
C VAL A 57 26.95 13.43 -41.16
N ALA A 58 26.71 13.15 -39.87
CA ALA A 58 25.49 12.45 -39.45
C ALA A 58 24.24 13.35 -39.55
N GLY A 59 24.34 14.64 -39.19
CA GLY A 59 23.24 15.60 -39.28
C GLY A 59 22.88 15.98 -40.73
N VAL A 60 23.87 16.10 -41.62
CA VAL A 60 23.63 16.36 -43.05
C VAL A 60 23.05 15.11 -43.75
N LEU A 61 23.41 13.89 -43.34
CA LEU A 61 22.86 12.66 -43.92
C LEU A 61 21.44 12.30 -43.45
N GLU A 62 20.98 12.79 -42.29
CA GLU A 62 19.57 12.64 -41.87
C GLU A 62 18.66 13.80 -42.33
N GLY A 63 19.19 14.97 -42.69
CA GLY A 63 18.39 16.14 -43.10
C GLY A 63 18.31 16.44 -44.61
N CYS A 64 19.21 15.92 -45.45
CA CYS A 64 19.29 16.34 -46.86
C CYS A 64 18.11 15.90 -47.74
N GLY A 65 17.40 14.83 -47.39
CA GLY A 65 16.23 14.38 -48.16
C GLY A 65 15.04 15.35 -48.05
N GLU A 66 14.86 15.95 -46.87
CA GLU A 66 13.69 16.76 -46.54
C GLU A 66 13.94 18.26 -46.76
N LEU A 67 15.20 18.71 -46.63
CA LEU A 67 15.59 20.10 -46.91
C LEU A 67 15.51 20.41 -48.42
N VAL A 68 15.89 19.45 -49.27
CA VAL A 68 15.75 19.57 -50.74
C VAL A 68 14.28 19.58 -51.16
N GLN A 69 13.42 18.82 -50.47
CA GLN A 69 11.97 18.84 -50.71
C GLN A 69 11.30 20.14 -50.23
N GLY A 70 11.71 20.67 -49.07
CA GLY A 70 11.19 21.94 -48.54
C GLY A 70 11.54 23.14 -49.43
N VAL A 71 12.78 23.20 -49.93
CA VAL A 71 13.22 24.25 -50.86
C VAL A 71 12.52 24.13 -52.22
N ASN A 72 12.39 22.91 -52.76
CA ASN A 72 11.64 22.69 -54.00
C ASN A 72 10.17 23.11 -53.86
N MET A 73 9.53 22.88 -52.70
CA MET A 73 8.13 23.24 -52.50
C MET A 73 7.90 24.75 -52.34
N ILE A 74 8.86 25.49 -51.75
CA ILE A 74 8.82 26.97 -51.69
C ILE A 74 8.96 27.57 -53.10
N ILE A 75 9.78 26.94 -53.95
CA ILE A 75 9.96 27.33 -55.35
C ILE A 75 8.75 26.96 -56.20
N ASP A 76 8.18 25.76 -55.99
CA ASP A 76 7.09 25.19 -56.80
C ASP A 76 5.70 25.75 -56.45
N SER A 77 5.50 26.32 -55.26
CA SER A 77 4.17 26.81 -54.81
C SER A 77 4.22 28.00 -53.85
N PRO A 78 4.82 29.14 -54.24
CA PRO A 78 5.00 30.31 -53.38
C PRO A 78 3.69 30.91 -52.84
N ILE A 79 2.56 30.76 -53.57
CA ILE A 79 1.25 31.25 -53.14
C ILE A 79 0.72 30.46 -51.92
N ARG A 80 0.88 29.13 -51.89
CA ARG A 80 0.49 28.29 -50.73
C ARG A 80 1.33 28.59 -49.50
N THR A 81 2.60 28.92 -49.70
CA THR A 81 3.49 29.35 -48.61
C THR A 81 3.01 30.68 -48.00
N LEU A 82 2.57 31.63 -48.82
CA LEU A 82 1.99 32.90 -48.36
C LEU A 82 0.61 32.70 -47.68
N GLU A 83 -0.20 31.75 -48.14
CA GLU A 83 -1.47 31.37 -47.49
C GLU A 83 -1.24 30.79 -46.09
N GLY A 84 -0.21 29.95 -45.92
CA GLY A 84 0.20 29.43 -44.61
C GLY A 84 0.67 30.53 -43.64
N MET A 85 1.31 31.58 -44.14
CA MET A 85 1.65 32.76 -43.33
C MET A 85 0.41 33.59 -42.93
N GLY A 86 -0.66 33.58 -43.73
CA GLY A 86 -1.95 34.16 -43.39
C GLY A 86 -2.63 33.51 -42.18
N ALA A 87 -2.45 32.19 -42.03
CA ALA A 87 -2.99 31.42 -40.90
C ALA A 87 -2.42 31.86 -39.54
N LEU A 88 -1.15 32.31 -39.50
CA LEU A 88 -0.49 32.79 -38.28
C LEU A 88 -1.08 34.09 -37.72
N ILE A 89 -1.75 34.88 -38.55
CA ILE A 89 -2.47 36.09 -38.12
C ILE A 89 -3.98 35.86 -38.04
N GLY A 90 -4.43 34.61 -38.19
CA GLY A 90 -5.82 34.22 -38.04
C GLY A 90 -6.63 34.28 -39.31
N ARG A 91 -6.00 34.28 -40.48
CA ARG A 91 -6.71 34.17 -41.76
C ARG A 91 -6.66 32.72 -42.23
N ASP A 92 -7.80 32.05 -42.25
CA ASP A 92 -7.88 30.65 -42.64
C ASP A 92 -7.43 30.47 -44.11
N PRO A 93 -6.45 29.59 -44.37
CA PRO A 93 -5.83 29.50 -45.70
C PRO A 93 -6.73 28.85 -46.75
N MET A 94 -7.76 28.11 -46.35
CA MET A 94 -8.69 27.43 -47.26
C MET A 94 -9.92 28.27 -47.57
N THR A 95 -10.37 29.10 -46.62
CA THR A 95 -11.60 29.90 -46.74
C THR A 95 -11.34 31.40 -46.87
N ASN A 96 -10.12 31.85 -46.55
CA ASN A 96 -9.66 33.24 -46.56
C ASN A 96 -10.38 34.16 -45.55
N GLU A 97 -11.17 33.58 -44.64
CA GLU A 97 -11.92 34.25 -43.57
C GLU A 97 -11.07 34.41 -42.29
N TRP A 98 -11.41 35.39 -41.45
CA TRP A 98 -10.65 35.69 -40.24
C TRP A 98 -11.23 34.95 -39.02
N SER A 99 -10.40 34.17 -38.33
CA SER A 99 -10.71 33.34 -37.17
C SER A 99 -9.58 33.38 -36.13
N LEU A 100 -9.92 33.80 -34.91
CA LEU A 100 -9.03 33.78 -33.75
C LEU A 100 -8.62 32.35 -33.33
N SER A 101 -9.45 31.35 -33.62
CA SER A 101 -9.12 29.94 -33.32
C SER A 101 -8.02 29.39 -34.25
N THR A 102 -7.96 29.88 -35.49
CA THR A 102 -6.94 29.49 -36.47
C THR A 102 -5.58 30.11 -36.14
N ALA A 103 -5.56 31.38 -35.70
CA ALA A 103 -4.37 32.01 -35.13
C ALA A 103 -3.91 31.28 -33.86
N GLY A 104 -4.84 31.02 -32.93
CA GLY A 104 -4.55 30.38 -31.65
C GLY A 104 -3.99 28.96 -31.81
N THR A 105 -4.51 28.17 -32.74
CA THR A 105 -4.00 26.82 -33.03
C THR A 105 -2.61 26.89 -33.66
N SER A 106 -2.41 27.80 -34.61
CA SER A 106 -1.10 28.01 -35.26
C SER A 106 -0.05 28.53 -34.26
N TRP A 107 -0.44 29.39 -33.32
CA TRP A 107 0.43 29.85 -32.23
C TRP A 107 0.69 28.77 -31.17
N LYS A 108 -0.27 27.87 -30.91
CA LYS A 108 -0.09 26.73 -30.00
C LYS A 108 0.88 25.69 -30.57
N GLU A 109 0.87 25.47 -31.88
CA GLU A 109 1.87 24.65 -32.57
C GLU A 109 3.23 25.38 -32.69
N MET A 110 3.24 26.71 -32.92
CA MET A 110 4.47 27.53 -32.88
C MET A 110 5.08 27.60 -31.47
N GLY A 111 4.26 27.55 -30.41
CA GLY A 111 4.69 27.41 -29.01
C GLY A 111 5.40 26.09 -28.74
N LYS A 112 5.04 25.01 -29.44
CA LYS A 112 5.79 23.74 -29.42
C LYS A 112 7.10 23.81 -30.19
N ALA A 113 7.25 24.75 -31.13
CA ALA A 113 8.52 25.05 -31.78
C ALA A 113 9.43 25.93 -30.89
N LEU A 114 8.87 26.78 -30.03
CA LEU A 114 9.63 27.50 -28.99
C LEU A 114 10.19 26.55 -27.91
N LEU A 115 9.61 25.37 -27.69
CA LEU A 115 10.21 24.29 -26.88
C LEU A 115 11.48 23.68 -27.51
N ALA A 116 11.83 24.01 -28.76
CA ALA A 116 13.13 23.70 -29.33
C ALA A 116 14.24 24.67 -28.88
N TRP A 117 13.89 25.77 -28.20
CA TRP A 117 14.86 26.73 -27.67
C TRP A 117 15.80 26.11 -26.63
N ASP A 118 15.32 25.15 -25.83
CA ASP A 118 16.15 24.44 -24.86
C ASP A 118 17.22 23.56 -25.57
N ASP A 119 16.87 22.94 -26.71
CA ASP A 119 17.83 22.19 -27.53
C ASP A 119 18.89 23.13 -28.18
N PHE A 120 18.50 24.36 -28.54
CA PHE A 120 19.45 25.40 -29.00
C PHE A 120 20.33 25.96 -27.86
N ALA A 121 19.77 26.14 -26.66
CA ALA A 121 20.47 26.64 -25.47
C ALA A 121 21.46 25.62 -24.88
N GLU A 122 21.19 24.33 -25.06
CA GLU A 122 22.09 23.21 -24.72
C GLU A 122 23.16 22.94 -25.80
N GLY A 123 23.18 23.72 -26.88
CA GLY A 123 24.19 23.66 -27.94
C GLY A 123 23.98 22.58 -28.99
N ASP A 124 22.84 21.86 -28.99
CA ASP A 124 22.52 20.80 -29.95
C ASP A 124 21.71 21.35 -31.14
N ILE A 125 22.38 22.25 -31.86
CA ILE A 125 21.80 23.11 -32.91
C ILE A 125 21.13 22.30 -34.03
N GLY A 126 21.67 21.12 -34.38
CA GLY A 126 21.14 20.27 -35.45
C GLY A 126 19.76 19.67 -35.13
N LYS A 127 19.55 19.30 -33.88
CA LYS A 127 18.29 18.70 -33.39
C LYS A 127 17.19 19.74 -33.24
N GLY A 128 17.56 20.96 -32.84
CA GLY A 128 16.67 22.12 -32.85
C GLY A 128 16.13 22.42 -34.24
N ILE A 129 17.02 22.46 -35.25
CA ILE A 129 16.64 22.75 -36.65
C ILE A 129 15.72 21.66 -37.24
N GLY A 130 16.01 20.38 -37.00
CA GLY A 130 15.20 19.26 -37.53
C GLY A 130 13.77 19.21 -36.98
N LYS A 131 13.59 19.50 -35.68
CA LYS A 131 12.25 19.56 -35.05
C LYS A 131 11.43 20.76 -35.53
N VAL A 132 12.09 21.89 -35.78
CA VAL A 132 11.45 23.06 -36.39
C VAL A 132 10.98 22.73 -37.81
N GLY A 133 11.80 22.04 -38.61
CA GLY A 133 11.46 21.60 -39.97
C GLY A 133 10.26 20.65 -40.05
N LEU A 134 10.24 19.59 -39.23
CA LEU A 134 9.14 18.61 -39.21
C LEU A 134 7.81 19.22 -38.78
N ASN A 135 7.82 20.12 -37.80
CA ASN A 135 6.61 20.76 -37.29
C ASN A 135 6.06 21.83 -38.24
N LEU A 136 6.93 22.56 -38.96
CA LEU A 136 6.51 23.41 -40.09
C LEU A 136 5.85 22.58 -41.19
N LEU A 137 6.38 21.38 -41.48
CA LEU A 137 5.84 20.48 -42.51
C LEU A 137 4.45 19.92 -42.13
N LEU A 138 4.25 19.52 -40.86
CA LEU A 138 2.97 19.02 -40.36
C LEU A 138 1.90 20.13 -40.27
N THR A 139 2.31 21.35 -39.93
CA THR A 139 1.42 22.52 -39.90
C THR A 139 1.03 22.97 -41.31
N ALA A 140 1.95 22.93 -42.26
CA ALA A 140 1.71 23.29 -43.66
C ALA A 140 0.85 22.25 -44.43
N THR A 141 0.78 21.00 -43.96
CA THR A 141 0.08 19.90 -44.67
C THR A 141 -1.29 19.55 -44.11
N GLY A 142 -1.71 20.12 -42.97
CA GLY A 142 -3.08 19.96 -42.42
C GLY A 142 -3.48 18.52 -42.04
N ALA A 143 -2.52 17.60 -41.93
CA ALA A 143 -2.79 16.15 -41.82
C ALA A 143 -3.16 15.66 -40.40
N GLY A 144 -3.41 16.57 -39.45
CA GLY A 144 -3.60 16.23 -38.02
C GLY A 144 -4.93 15.59 -37.62
N ALA A 145 -5.88 15.32 -38.54
CA ALA A 145 -7.28 15.06 -38.12
C ALA A 145 -7.98 13.79 -38.66
N ALA A 146 -7.36 12.87 -39.41
CA ALA A 146 -8.08 11.64 -39.83
C ALA A 146 -7.15 10.46 -40.17
N ILE A 147 -7.44 9.25 -39.63
CA ILE A 147 -7.43 7.92 -40.29
C ILE A 147 -7.50 6.78 -39.23
N LYS A 148 -8.46 5.83 -39.40
CA LYS A 148 -8.62 4.56 -38.63
C LYS A 148 -8.02 3.36 -39.38
N GLY A 149 -7.50 2.37 -38.65
CA GLY A 149 -6.52 1.38 -39.11
C GLY A 149 -6.97 -0.05 -39.47
N SER A 150 -8.00 -0.27 -40.31
CA SER A 150 -8.35 -1.64 -40.77
C SER A 150 -8.13 -1.93 -42.26
N ALA A 151 -7.74 -0.95 -43.08
CA ALA A 151 -7.68 -1.13 -44.55
C ALA A 151 -6.29 -1.42 -45.15
N LYS A 152 -5.19 -1.43 -44.37
CA LYS A 152 -3.82 -1.61 -44.92
C LYS A 152 -3.26 -3.05 -44.91
N ALA A 153 -3.83 -3.98 -44.13
CA ALA A 153 -3.27 -5.33 -44.02
C ALA A 153 -3.50 -6.20 -45.27
N ALA A 154 -4.62 -6.01 -45.98
CA ALA A 154 -4.97 -6.80 -47.16
C ALA A 154 -4.15 -6.45 -48.42
N THR A 155 -3.71 -5.19 -48.55
CA THR A 155 -2.94 -4.71 -49.70
C THR A 155 -1.48 -5.15 -49.64
N VAL A 156 -0.89 -5.22 -48.44
CA VAL A 156 0.51 -5.63 -48.25
C VAL A 156 0.71 -7.14 -48.50
N PHE A 157 -0.29 -7.96 -48.15
CA PHE A 157 -0.23 -9.42 -48.36
C PHE A 157 -0.31 -9.83 -49.84
N THR A 158 -0.98 -9.02 -50.67
CA THR A 158 -1.15 -9.30 -52.11
C THR A 158 0.10 -8.93 -52.91
N VAL A 159 0.84 -7.90 -52.50
CA VAL A 159 2.09 -7.47 -53.15
C VAL A 159 3.27 -8.41 -52.84
N ALA A 160 3.27 -9.04 -51.66
CA ALA A 160 4.35 -9.94 -51.23
C ALA A 160 4.37 -11.31 -51.96
N ARG A 161 3.26 -11.71 -52.61
CA ARG A 161 3.18 -12.99 -53.34
C ARG A 161 3.81 -12.91 -54.75
N GLY A 162 4.11 -11.71 -55.26
CA GLY A 162 4.57 -11.49 -56.63
C GLY A 162 6.08 -11.31 -56.84
N ALA A 163 6.87 -11.09 -55.77
CA ALA A 163 8.29 -10.74 -55.91
C ALA A 163 9.19 -11.84 -55.31
N GLY A 164 9.97 -12.51 -56.18
CA GLY A 164 10.86 -13.63 -55.83
C GLY A 164 12.00 -13.28 -54.84
N SER A 165 12.72 -14.32 -54.43
CA SER A 165 13.62 -14.44 -53.26
C SER A 165 14.82 -13.50 -53.13
N GLY A 166 14.96 -12.47 -53.98
CA GLY A 166 16.05 -11.48 -53.92
C GLY A 166 15.78 -10.28 -53.00
N VAL A 167 14.52 -9.87 -52.83
CA VAL A 167 14.15 -8.67 -52.03
C VAL A 167 14.24 -8.93 -50.51
N MET A 168 14.11 -10.19 -50.08
CA MET A 168 14.21 -10.55 -48.66
C MET A 168 15.62 -10.44 -48.06
N ARG A 169 16.67 -10.30 -48.88
CA ARG A 169 18.06 -10.18 -48.37
C ARG A 169 18.54 -8.72 -48.26
N ALA A 170 17.98 -7.81 -49.07
CA ALA A 170 18.26 -6.37 -48.98
C ALA A 170 17.39 -5.67 -47.91
N GLY A 171 16.15 -6.15 -47.68
CA GLY A 171 15.28 -5.64 -46.62
C GLY A 171 15.69 -6.02 -45.19
N LEU A 172 16.64 -6.96 -45.03
CA LEU A 172 17.07 -7.45 -43.71
C LEU A 172 18.39 -6.84 -43.20
N VAL A 173 18.99 -5.92 -43.95
CA VAL A 173 20.19 -5.14 -43.54
C VAL A 173 19.87 -3.64 -43.36
N ALA A 174 18.69 -3.18 -43.80
CA ALA A 174 18.22 -1.80 -43.64
C ALA A 174 16.97 -1.73 -42.75
N THR A 175 17.09 -1.94 -41.44
CA THR A 175 16.03 -1.55 -40.47
C THR A 175 16.61 -1.37 -39.06
N GLY A 176 17.44 -0.35 -38.88
CA GLY A 176 18.09 -0.02 -37.60
C GLY A 176 17.43 1.12 -36.79
N ALA A 177 16.43 1.82 -37.33
CA ALA A 177 15.85 3.01 -36.70
C ALA A 177 14.32 2.94 -36.44
N GLY A 178 13.70 1.76 -36.62
CA GLY A 178 12.24 1.57 -36.43
C GLY A 178 11.84 0.75 -35.20
N ILE A 179 12.74 0.51 -34.24
CA ILE A 179 12.52 -0.51 -33.20
C ILE A 179 11.58 -0.03 -32.08
N ARG A 180 11.37 1.28 -31.89
CA ARG A 180 10.59 1.78 -30.73
C ARG A 180 9.07 1.73 -30.91
N VAL A 181 8.56 1.93 -32.12
CA VAL A 181 7.12 1.82 -32.42
C VAL A 181 6.75 0.40 -32.90
N PHE A 182 7.67 -0.25 -33.63
CA PHE A 182 7.47 -1.64 -34.05
C PHE A 182 7.44 -2.61 -32.86
N ALA A 183 8.22 -2.42 -31.80
CA ALA A 183 8.19 -3.34 -30.65
C ALA A 183 6.87 -3.31 -29.85
N VAL A 184 6.12 -2.20 -29.85
CA VAL A 184 4.85 -2.11 -29.11
C VAL A 184 3.69 -2.68 -29.93
N GLU A 185 3.64 -2.40 -31.24
CA GLU A 185 2.56 -2.91 -32.12
C GLU A 185 2.84 -4.30 -32.73
N PHE A 186 4.09 -4.70 -32.90
CA PHE A 186 4.46 -6.07 -33.31
C PHE A 186 4.25 -7.08 -32.17
N SER A 187 4.29 -6.65 -30.91
CA SER A 187 4.02 -7.50 -29.74
C SER A 187 2.54 -7.86 -29.60
N SER A 188 1.65 -6.93 -29.92
CA SER A 188 0.20 -7.17 -30.00
C SER A 188 -0.19 -8.00 -31.24
N GLY A 189 0.55 -7.88 -32.34
CA GLY A 189 0.40 -8.76 -33.52
C GLY A 189 0.96 -10.18 -33.35
N LEU A 190 2.09 -10.34 -32.65
CA LEU A 190 2.73 -11.64 -32.38
C LEU A 190 1.89 -12.56 -31.48
N ALA A 191 1.01 -11.98 -30.65
CA ALA A 191 0.08 -12.72 -29.81
C ALA A 191 -0.96 -13.53 -30.62
N ASN A 192 -1.13 -13.23 -31.90
CA ASN A 192 -2.09 -13.91 -32.79
C ASN A 192 -1.43 -14.87 -33.80
N LEU A 193 -0.13 -15.14 -33.72
CA LEU A 193 0.56 -16.05 -34.64
C LEU A 193 0.57 -17.51 -34.14
N PRO A 194 0.38 -18.51 -35.03
CA PRO A 194 0.52 -19.93 -34.69
C PRO A 194 1.93 -20.29 -34.22
N GLY A 195 2.03 -21.20 -33.24
CA GLY A 195 3.24 -21.49 -32.46
C GLY A 195 4.49 -21.96 -33.22
N GLU A 196 4.38 -22.31 -34.49
CA GLU A 196 5.51 -22.77 -35.31
C GLU A 196 6.43 -21.60 -35.73
N ALA A 197 5.90 -20.39 -35.92
CA ALA A 197 6.67 -19.19 -36.29
C ALA A 197 7.60 -18.69 -35.17
N VAL A 198 7.17 -18.82 -33.90
CA VAL A 198 7.94 -18.40 -32.72
C VAL A 198 9.18 -19.28 -32.50
N SER A 199 9.11 -20.55 -32.91
CA SER A 199 10.24 -21.51 -32.81
C SER A 199 11.40 -21.21 -33.78
N GLY A 200 11.13 -20.45 -34.86
CA GLY A 200 12.14 -20.03 -35.84
C GLY A 200 13.01 -18.88 -35.33
N VAL A 201 12.39 -17.88 -34.69
CA VAL A 201 13.07 -16.68 -34.17
C VAL A 201 14.01 -17.02 -33.01
N SER A 202 13.62 -17.96 -32.14
CA SER A 202 14.45 -18.41 -31.01
C SER A 202 15.73 -19.13 -31.45
N ARG A 203 15.75 -19.75 -32.65
CA ARG A 203 16.94 -20.38 -33.22
C ARG A 203 17.92 -19.38 -33.81
N ALA A 204 17.44 -18.27 -34.39
CA ALA A 204 18.29 -17.23 -34.98
C ALA A 204 19.06 -16.40 -33.92
N ILE A 205 18.44 -16.12 -32.76
CA ILE A 205 19.06 -15.34 -31.68
C ILE A 205 20.20 -16.11 -30.99
N LYS A 206 20.14 -17.45 -30.96
CA LYS A 206 21.19 -18.29 -30.35
C LYS A 206 22.47 -18.41 -31.20
N ALA A 207 22.46 -17.94 -32.44
CA ALA A 207 23.55 -18.18 -33.40
C ALA A 207 24.60 -17.05 -33.52
N VAL A 208 24.53 -15.96 -32.72
CA VAL A 208 25.44 -14.81 -32.86
C VAL A 208 26.20 -14.50 -31.54
N PRO A 209 27.43 -15.01 -31.36
CA PRO A 209 28.22 -14.83 -30.13
C PRO A 209 28.75 -13.40 -29.85
N LYS A 210 28.70 -12.48 -30.82
CA LYS A 210 29.37 -11.15 -30.76
C LYS A 210 28.58 -10.01 -30.10
N MET A 211 27.38 -10.25 -29.56
CA MET A 211 26.61 -9.22 -28.85
C MET A 211 26.98 -9.06 -27.36
N ARG A 212 27.95 -9.81 -26.84
CA ARG A 212 28.26 -9.81 -25.40
C ARG A 212 29.25 -8.72 -24.95
N GLY A 213 29.79 -7.90 -25.85
CA GLY A 213 30.94 -7.02 -25.58
C GLY A 213 30.81 -5.52 -25.89
N LEU A 214 29.62 -5.00 -26.24
CA LEU A 214 29.44 -3.60 -26.69
C LEU A 214 28.56 -2.76 -25.75
N LEU A 215 28.97 -2.60 -24.48
CA LEU A 215 28.42 -1.58 -23.59
C LEU A 215 29.58 -0.86 -22.90
N THR A 216 29.82 0.40 -23.26
CA THR A 216 30.79 1.27 -22.58
C THR A 216 30.16 1.86 -21.31
N LYS A 217 31.00 2.03 -20.28
CA LYS A 217 30.61 2.29 -18.87
C LYS A 217 29.87 3.62 -18.64
N GLU A 218 29.98 4.62 -19.52
CA GLU A 218 29.38 5.94 -19.31
C GLU A 218 27.94 6.05 -19.84
N ALA A 219 27.59 5.35 -20.93
CA ALA A 219 26.20 5.22 -21.39
C ALA A 219 25.34 4.42 -20.40
N ALA A 220 25.94 3.43 -19.72
CA ALA A 220 25.28 2.70 -18.64
C ALA A 220 25.00 3.59 -17.42
N THR A 221 25.88 4.57 -17.15
CA THR A 221 25.78 5.43 -15.96
C THR A 221 24.76 6.56 -16.14
N SER A 222 24.67 7.20 -17.32
CA SER A 222 23.64 8.21 -17.60
C SER A 222 22.24 7.60 -17.78
N ALA A 223 22.15 6.39 -18.36
CA ALA A 223 20.91 5.62 -18.38
C ALA A 223 20.46 5.19 -16.97
N LEU A 224 21.38 4.94 -16.03
CA LEU A 224 21.08 4.63 -14.63
C LEU A 224 20.60 5.84 -13.83
N VAL A 225 21.05 7.05 -14.16
CA VAL A 225 20.65 8.29 -13.47
C VAL A 225 19.27 8.76 -13.94
N LYS A 226 19.00 8.81 -15.25
CA LYS A 226 17.64 9.11 -15.76
C LYS A 226 16.66 7.94 -15.57
N ALA A 227 17.16 6.73 -15.29
CA ALA A 227 16.35 5.62 -14.82
C ALA A 227 16.01 5.66 -13.32
N ARG A 228 16.61 6.58 -12.57
CA ARG A 228 16.36 6.75 -11.13
C ARG A 228 15.18 7.69 -10.85
N GLU A 229 14.81 8.54 -11.80
CA GLU A 229 13.91 9.68 -11.55
C GLU A 229 12.46 9.48 -12.05
N THR A 230 12.19 8.51 -12.94
CA THR A 230 10.86 8.32 -13.58
C THR A 230 10.33 6.89 -13.51
N GLY A 231 10.24 6.32 -12.31
CA GLY A 231 9.48 5.07 -12.11
C GLY A 231 10.36 3.86 -11.83
N ALA A 232 10.75 3.70 -10.57
CA ALA A 232 11.25 2.43 -10.07
C ALA A 232 10.14 1.35 -10.09
N ALA A 233 8.89 1.72 -9.79
CA ALA A 233 7.73 0.83 -9.86
C ALA A 233 7.35 0.46 -11.31
N ALA A 234 7.25 1.45 -12.20
CA ALA A 234 6.95 1.22 -13.61
C ALA A 234 8.07 0.44 -14.34
N ARG A 235 9.35 0.59 -13.96
CA ARG A 235 10.46 -0.21 -14.50
C ARG A 235 10.54 -1.61 -13.94
N GLN A 236 10.22 -1.82 -12.66
CA GLN A 236 10.15 -3.17 -12.14
C GLN A 236 9.03 -3.93 -12.86
N TRP A 237 7.84 -3.33 -12.90
CA TRP A 237 6.68 -3.94 -13.55
C TRP A 237 6.84 -4.10 -15.06
N ALA A 238 7.28 -3.06 -15.78
CA ALA A 238 7.48 -3.13 -17.23
C ALA A 238 8.74 -3.92 -17.64
N SER A 239 9.82 -3.97 -16.84
CA SER A 239 10.98 -4.81 -17.17
C SER A 239 10.79 -6.28 -16.80
N GLU A 240 10.04 -6.59 -15.73
CA GLU A 240 9.62 -7.95 -15.38
C GLU A 240 8.58 -8.48 -16.40
N ALA A 241 7.62 -7.64 -16.80
CA ALA A 241 6.63 -7.96 -17.83
C ALA A 241 7.24 -8.05 -19.24
N ALA A 242 8.15 -7.13 -19.63
CA ALA A 242 8.67 -7.07 -21.01
C ALA A 242 9.90 -7.96 -21.26
N THR A 243 10.70 -8.31 -20.25
CA THR A 243 11.90 -9.15 -20.45
C THR A 243 11.74 -10.60 -20.01
N GLY A 244 10.79 -10.89 -19.11
CA GLY A 244 10.69 -12.20 -18.47
C GLY A 244 12.02 -12.72 -17.90
N LYS A 245 12.95 -11.82 -17.56
CA LYS A 245 14.20 -12.16 -16.87
C LYS A 245 13.90 -12.09 -15.37
N GLY A 246 13.63 -13.26 -14.79
CA GLY A 246 13.30 -13.41 -13.37
C GLY A 246 12.28 -14.53 -13.16
N LEU A 247 11.27 -14.61 -14.04
CA LEU A 247 10.26 -15.65 -14.00
C LEU A 247 10.79 -16.96 -14.58
N SER A 248 10.68 -18.04 -13.80
CA SER A 248 10.97 -19.39 -14.26
C SER A 248 10.12 -19.73 -15.49
N ARG A 249 10.59 -20.68 -16.33
CA ARG A 249 9.80 -21.16 -17.48
C ARG A 249 8.39 -21.61 -17.06
N ALA A 250 8.28 -22.19 -15.86
CA ALA A 250 7.01 -22.61 -15.28
C ALA A 250 6.08 -21.41 -15.01
N ALA A 251 6.58 -20.32 -14.42
CA ALA A 251 5.78 -19.14 -14.14
C ALA A 251 5.28 -18.46 -15.43
N LYS A 252 6.10 -18.38 -16.48
CA LYS A 252 5.67 -17.87 -17.79
C LYS A 252 4.59 -18.75 -18.43
N GLN A 253 4.74 -20.06 -18.32
CA GLN A 253 3.75 -21.01 -18.83
C GLN A 253 2.43 -20.90 -18.07
N GLU A 254 2.49 -20.72 -16.75
CA GLU A 254 1.32 -20.49 -15.91
C GLU A 254 0.61 -19.19 -16.26
N MET A 255 1.32 -18.06 -16.36
CA MET A 255 0.70 -16.79 -16.78
C MET A 255 0.01 -16.91 -18.14
N ARG A 256 0.66 -17.59 -19.10
CA ARG A 256 0.07 -17.82 -20.43
C ARG A 256 -1.20 -18.66 -20.36
N LEU A 257 -1.18 -19.75 -19.59
CA LEU A 257 -2.35 -20.61 -19.40
C LEU A 257 -3.44 -19.90 -18.60
N GLY A 258 -3.09 -19.06 -17.63
CA GLY A 258 -4.03 -18.24 -16.86
C GLY A 258 -4.73 -17.20 -17.73
N ALA A 259 -3.99 -16.45 -18.54
CA ALA A 259 -4.56 -15.50 -19.50
C ALA A 259 -5.44 -16.21 -20.55
N GLU A 260 -5.02 -17.39 -21.03
CA GLU A 260 -5.83 -18.20 -21.94
C GLU A 260 -7.09 -18.74 -21.24
N LYS A 261 -7.02 -19.15 -19.96
CA LYS A 261 -8.20 -19.57 -19.15
C LYS A 261 -9.18 -18.40 -18.99
N ALA A 262 -8.69 -17.22 -18.60
CA ALA A 262 -9.51 -16.02 -18.38
C ALA A 262 -10.26 -15.60 -19.64
N LYS A 263 -9.63 -15.69 -20.81
CA LYS A 263 -10.26 -15.38 -22.11
C LYS A 263 -11.55 -16.15 -22.38
N TYR A 264 -11.68 -17.37 -21.85
CA TYR A 264 -12.84 -18.25 -22.09
C TYR A 264 -13.74 -18.42 -20.86
N ALA A 265 -13.53 -17.66 -19.78
CA ALA A 265 -14.22 -17.89 -18.51
C ALA A 265 -15.73 -17.62 -18.58
N GLU A 266 -16.13 -16.52 -19.23
CA GLU A 266 -17.54 -16.15 -19.41
C GLU A 266 -18.28 -17.19 -20.25
N ALA A 267 -17.71 -17.56 -21.41
CA ALA A 267 -18.24 -18.61 -22.28
C ALA A 267 -18.29 -19.98 -21.57
N TYR A 268 -17.34 -20.28 -20.69
CA TYR A 268 -17.38 -21.51 -19.90
C TYR A 268 -18.55 -21.51 -18.89
N GLY A 269 -18.86 -20.37 -18.27
CA GLY A 269 -20.02 -20.24 -17.38
C GLY A 269 -21.32 -20.59 -18.10
N GLU A 270 -21.56 -19.96 -19.25
CA GLU A 270 -22.75 -20.25 -20.07
C GLU A 270 -22.75 -21.69 -20.61
N PHE A 271 -21.60 -22.20 -21.05
CA PHE A 271 -21.43 -23.59 -21.48
C PHE A 271 -21.81 -24.58 -20.38
N SER A 272 -21.30 -24.38 -19.14
CA SER A 272 -21.56 -25.26 -18.00
C SER A 272 -23.05 -25.29 -17.66
N THR A 273 -23.68 -24.12 -17.55
CA THR A 273 -25.12 -24.00 -17.27
C THR A 273 -25.96 -24.72 -18.33
N ARG A 274 -25.69 -24.49 -19.62
CA ARG A 274 -26.46 -25.15 -20.69
C ARG A 274 -26.26 -26.66 -20.75
N VAL A 275 -25.06 -27.15 -20.43
CA VAL A 275 -24.81 -28.60 -20.32
C VAL A 275 -25.61 -29.18 -19.15
N GLU A 276 -25.63 -28.52 -18.00
CA GLU A 276 -26.42 -28.93 -16.82
C GLU A 276 -27.92 -28.90 -17.09
N GLU A 277 -28.44 -27.88 -17.78
CA GLU A 277 -29.85 -27.80 -18.19
C GLU A 277 -30.23 -28.98 -19.09
N ILE A 278 -29.39 -29.33 -20.07
CA ILE A 278 -29.63 -30.48 -20.95
C ILE A 278 -29.61 -31.80 -20.17
N MET A 279 -28.67 -31.96 -19.24
CA MET A 279 -28.58 -33.14 -18.38
C MET A 279 -29.75 -33.23 -17.39
N SER A 280 -30.26 -32.09 -16.92
CA SER A 280 -31.41 -32.02 -16.01
C SER A 280 -32.73 -32.32 -16.74
N ALA A 281 -32.82 -31.97 -18.03
CA ALA A 281 -33.98 -32.27 -18.87
C ALA A 281 -34.08 -33.76 -19.24
N ASP A 282 -32.98 -34.51 -19.19
CA ASP A 282 -32.97 -35.97 -19.37
C ASP A 282 -31.85 -36.60 -18.54
N ALA A 283 -32.22 -37.10 -17.35
CA ALA A 283 -31.29 -37.69 -16.38
C ALA A 283 -30.54 -38.94 -16.89
N LYS A 284 -30.89 -39.48 -18.07
CA LYS A 284 -30.16 -40.59 -18.71
C LYS A 284 -29.02 -40.12 -19.60
N LEU A 285 -28.96 -38.84 -19.95
CA LEU A 285 -27.88 -38.30 -20.78
C LEU A 285 -26.58 -38.22 -19.99
N THR A 286 -25.53 -38.79 -20.56
CA THR A 286 -24.17 -38.52 -20.11
C THR A 286 -23.75 -37.09 -20.47
N ARG A 287 -22.78 -36.54 -19.73
CA ARG A 287 -22.20 -35.24 -20.03
C ARG A 287 -21.71 -35.12 -21.49
N GLY A 288 -21.12 -36.19 -22.03
CA GLY A 288 -20.65 -36.22 -23.41
C GLY A 288 -21.80 -36.09 -24.43
N GLU A 289 -22.93 -36.74 -24.17
CA GLU A 289 -24.13 -36.62 -25.02
C GLU A 289 -24.80 -35.25 -24.88
N ALA A 290 -24.81 -34.67 -23.68
CA ALA A 290 -25.29 -33.31 -23.45
C ALA A 290 -24.45 -32.27 -24.21
N ILE A 291 -23.12 -32.39 -24.16
CA ILE A 291 -22.20 -31.55 -24.94
C ILE A 291 -22.43 -31.75 -26.44
N ALA A 292 -22.59 -33.00 -26.92
CA ALA A 292 -22.86 -33.27 -28.33
C ALA A 292 -24.19 -32.67 -28.80
N LYS A 293 -25.20 -32.65 -27.92
CA LYS A 293 -26.49 -32.01 -28.18
C LYS A 293 -26.36 -30.48 -28.21
N LEU A 294 -25.63 -29.89 -27.26
CA LEU A 294 -25.34 -28.45 -27.24
C LEU A 294 -24.52 -28.00 -28.46
N TYR A 295 -23.58 -28.82 -28.93
CA TYR A 295 -22.74 -28.51 -30.10
C TYR A 295 -23.57 -28.31 -31.36
N LYS A 296 -24.73 -28.99 -31.49
CA LYS A 296 -25.64 -28.81 -32.63
C LYS A 296 -26.30 -27.43 -32.65
N THR A 297 -26.47 -26.80 -31.50
CA THR A 297 -27.19 -25.53 -31.35
C THR A 297 -26.28 -24.34 -31.04
N ALA A 298 -25.13 -24.58 -30.43
CA ALA A 298 -24.18 -23.57 -30.00
C ALA A 298 -22.72 -24.09 -30.11
N PRO A 299 -22.22 -24.37 -31.33
CA PRO A 299 -20.90 -24.97 -31.53
C PRO A 299 -19.76 -24.11 -31.00
N GLU A 300 -19.80 -22.78 -31.19
CA GLU A 300 -18.76 -21.87 -30.70
C GLU A 300 -18.66 -21.87 -29.17
N LEU A 301 -19.80 -21.89 -28.48
CA LEU A 301 -19.87 -21.97 -27.02
C LEU A 301 -19.23 -23.27 -26.50
N VAL A 302 -19.51 -24.39 -27.15
CA VAL A 302 -18.90 -25.68 -26.81
C VAL A 302 -17.40 -25.70 -27.10
N GLU A 303 -16.94 -25.14 -28.21
CA GLU A 303 -15.50 -25.06 -28.53
C GLU A 303 -14.74 -24.21 -27.52
N GLN A 304 -15.31 -23.07 -27.13
CA GLN A 304 -14.75 -22.20 -26.10
C GLN A 304 -14.76 -22.87 -24.72
N GLY A 305 -15.86 -23.53 -24.34
CA GLY A 305 -15.98 -24.30 -23.09
C GLY A 305 -14.98 -25.45 -22.99
N LEU A 306 -14.85 -26.27 -24.03
CA LEU A 306 -13.85 -27.35 -24.08
C LEU A 306 -12.41 -26.82 -24.10
N ARG A 307 -12.17 -25.65 -24.72
CA ARG A 307 -10.87 -24.99 -24.69
C ARG A 307 -10.52 -24.48 -23.30
N TYR A 308 -11.48 -23.92 -22.58
CA TYR A 308 -11.33 -23.59 -21.16
C TYR A 308 -10.93 -24.82 -20.34
N GLU A 309 -11.68 -25.93 -20.44
CA GLU A 309 -11.38 -27.16 -19.71
C GLU A 309 -9.98 -27.71 -19.99
N LYS A 310 -9.56 -27.70 -21.27
CA LYS A 310 -8.23 -28.16 -21.68
C LYS A 310 -7.13 -27.28 -21.08
N VAL A 311 -7.31 -25.97 -21.06
CA VAL A 311 -6.35 -25.02 -20.48
C VAL A 311 -6.32 -25.16 -18.96
N ALA A 312 -7.48 -25.28 -18.31
CA ALA A 312 -7.61 -25.55 -16.89
C ALA A 312 -6.90 -26.86 -16.48
N GLY A 313 -7.07 -27.93 -17.25
CA GLY A 313 -6.39 -29.21 -17.01
C GLY A 313 -4.86 -29.13 -17.16
N LYS A 314 -4.35 -28.32 -18.10
CA LYS A 314 -2.90 -28.06 -18.22
C LYS A 314 -2.38 -27.25 -17.04
N LEU A 315 -3.16 -26.26 -16.60
CA LEU A 315 -2.82 -25.42 -15.45
C LEU A 315 -2.78 -26.25 -14.16
N ALA A 316 -3.75 -27.15 -13.95
CA ALA A 316 -3.79 -28.08 -12.82
C ALA A 316 -2.54 -28.97 -12.77
N LYS A 317 -2.16 -29.60 -13.89
CA LYS A 317 -0.94 -30.43 -13.97
C LYS A 317 0.34 -29.64 -13.70
N LEU A 318 0.41 -28.40 -14.18
CA LEU A 318 1.56 -27.52 -13.92
C LEU A 318 1.67 -27.19 -12.43
N ARG A 319 0.55 -26.93 -11.77
CA ARG A 319 0.48 -26.64 -10.32
C ARG A 319 0.81 -27.88 -9.49
N GLU A 320 0.31 -29.05 -9.84
CA GLU A 320 0.66 -30.33 -9.20
C GLU A 320 2.18 -30.60 -9.25
N ALA A 321 2.81 -30.33 -10.41
CA ALA A 321 4.26 -30.45 -10.57
C ALA A 321 5.03 -29.44 -9.70
N LYS A 322 4.53 -28.20 -9.56
CA LYS A 322 5.10 -27.19 -8.65
C LYS A 322 5.00 -27.63 -7.20
N THR A 323 3.84 -28.12 -6.76
CA THR A 323 3.64 -28.65 -5.40
C THR A 323 4.62 -29.77 -5.11
N SER A 324 4.73 -30.75 -6.02
CA SER A 324 5.67 -31.88 -5.88
C SER A 324 7.14 -31.43 -5.79
N ALA A 325 7.52 -30.42 -6.57
CA ALA A 325 8.86 -29.83 -6.54
C ALA A 325 9.14 -29.11 -5.21
N ALA A 326 8.18 -28.33 -4.72
CA ALA A 326 8.29 -27.61 -3.44
C ALA A 326 8.38 -28.57 -2.25
N THR A 327 7.55 -29.63 -2.21
CA THR A 327 7.65 -30.70 -1.20
C THR A 327 9.05 -31.37 -1.22
N SER A 328 9.64 -31.55 -2.40
CA SER A 328 10.99 -32.09 -2.53
C SER A 328 12.08 -31.13 -2.06
N GLU A 329 11.87 -29.81 -2.18
CA GLU A 329 12.74 -28.77 -1.61
C GLU A 329 12.71 -28.81 -0.08
N VAL A 330 11.51 -28.87 0.52
CA VAL A 330 11.32 -28.99 1.97
C VAL A 330 12.02 -30.23 2.52
N LYS A 331 11.84 -31.40 1.90
CA LYS A 331 12.53 -32.64 2.32
C LYS A 331 14.05 -32.51 2.32
N ARG A 332 14.62 -31.82 1.32
CA ARG A 332 16.08 -31.58 1.25
C ARG A 332 16.55 -30.60 2.32
N ALA A 333 15.82 -29.52 2.54
CA ALA A 333 16.14 -28.55 3.57
C ALA A 333 16.04 -29.16 4.98
N GLN A 334 15.02 -29.99 5.24
CA GLN A 334 14.85 -30.69 6.51
C GLN A 334 16.01 -31.66 6.77
N ALA A 335 16.38 -32.48 5.77
CA ALA A 335 17.52 -33.39 5.91
C ALA A 335 18.84 -32.65 6.24
N LYS A 336 19.04 -31.44 5.70
CA LYS A 336 20.19 -30.58 6.02
C LYS A 336 20.13 -30.08 7.48
N VAL A 337 18.95 -29.69 7.97
CA VAL A 337 18.75 -29.29 9.37
C VAL A 337 19.02 -30.46 10.31
N ASP A 338 18.50 -31.65 10.01
CA ASP A 338 18.67 -32.85 10.84
C ASP A 338 20.15 -33.27 10.94
N ASP A 339 20.88 -33.25 9.82
CA ASP A 339 22.33 -33.53 9.78
C ASP A 339 23.14 -32.50 10.60
N LEU A 340 22.78 -31.21 10.52
CA LEU A 340 23.44 -30.15 11.30
C LEU A 340 23.09 -30.22 12.78
N MET A 341 21.84 -30.55 13.14
CA MET A 341 21.43 -30.79 14.53
C MET A 341 22.24 -31.93 15.16
N ASP A 342 22.41 -33.04 14.45
CA ASP A 342 23.23 -34.17 14.91
C ASP A 342 24.69 -33.76 15.09
N LYS A 343 25.27 -33.01 14.14
CA LYS A 343 26.65 -32.48 14.25
C LYS A 343 26.83 -31.50 15.40
N VAL A 344 25.89 -30.57 15.61
CA VAL A 344 25.94 -29.59 16.72
C VAL A 344 25.91 -30.31 18.06
N SER A 345 25.07 -31.35 18.20
CA SER A 345 24.96 -32.14 19.43
C SER A 345 26.25 -32.89 19.79
N ARG A 346 27.04 -33.27 18.77
CA ARG A 346 28.31 -34.01 18.95
C ARG A 346 29.54 -33.13 19.09
N LEU A 347 29.61 -32.01 18.38
CA LEU A 347 30.84 -31.23 18.23
C LEU A 347 30.81 -29.86 18.93
N ASN A 348 29.63 -29.36 19.30
CA ASN A 348 29.40 -28.10 20.03
C ASN A 348 30.22 -26.88 19.53
N MET A 349 30.37 -26.75 18.21
CA MET A 349 31.09 -25.63 17.56
C MET A 349 30.14 -24.48 17.23
N GLU A 350 30.56 -23.24 17.50
CA GLU A 350 29.78 -22.03 17.21
C GLU A 350 29.46 -21.87 15.72
N GLU A 351 30.41 -22.22 14.84
CA GLU A 351 30.19 -22.22 13.39
C GLU A 351 29.11 -23.22 12.93
N LEU A 352 29.02 -24.39 13.57
CA LEU A 352 27.95 -25.36 13.26
C LEU A 352 26.58 -24.85 13.72
N ARG A 353 26.51 -24.11 14.84
CA ARG A 353 25.28 -23.43 15.28
C ARG A 353 24.86 -22.36 14.28
N ARG A 354 25.81 -21.57 13.76
CA ARG A 354 25.53 -20.57 12.72
C ARG A 354 25.01 -21.20 11.43
N GLN A 355 25.61 -22.31 11.00
CA GLN A 355 25.16 -23.07 9.83
C GLN A 355 23.78 -23.70 10.05
N LEU A 356 23.51 -24.20 11.25
CA LEU A 356 22.21 -24.72 11.64
C LEU A 356 21.12 -23.64 11.57
N GLU A 357 21.37 -22.44 12.10
CA GLU A 357 20.41 -21.34 12.03
C GLU A 357 20.16 -20.89 10.58
N ALA A 358 21.20 -20.83 9.74
CA ALA A 358 21.04 -20.58 8.31
C ALA A 358 20.21 -21.67 7.61
N ALA A 359 20.45 -22.95 7.91
CA ALA A 359 19.67 -24.06 7.36
C ALA A 359 18.20 -24.06 7.84
N LYS A 360 17.94 -23.68 9.09
CA LYS A 360 16.57 -23.47 9.60
C LYS A 360 15.86 -22.33 8.86
N ALA A 361 16.57 -21.25 8.55
CA ALA A 361 16.02 -20.15 7.75
C ALA A 361 15.67 -20.62 6.32
N GLU A 362 16.58 -21.38 5.67
CA GLU A 362 16.31 -21.99 4.36
C GLU A 362 15.09 -22.92 4.39
N LEU A 363 14.96 -23.77 5.42
CA LEU A 363 13.81 -24.65 5.60
C LEU A 363 12.50 -23.87 5.74
N LYS A 364 12.48 -22.78 6.51
CA LYS A 364 11.29 -21.91 6.62
C LYS A 364 10.86 -21.34 5.27
N VAL A 365 11.82 -20.87 4.45
CA VAL A 365 11.54 -20.37 3.09
C VAL A 365 10.99 -21.48 2.19
N ALA A 366 11.57 -22.68 2.24
CA ALA A 366 11.09 -23.83 1.48
C ALA A 366 9.66 -24.23 1.88
N GLN A 367 9.37 -24.26 3.18
CA GLN A 367 8.03 -24.54 3.72
C GLN A 367 7.01 -23.49 3.27
N ALA A 368 7.37 -22.20 3.31
CA ALA A 368 6.52 -21.13 2.80
C ALA A 368 6.20 -21.32 1.31
N ARG A 369 7.21 -21.62 0.47
CA ARG A 369 7.00 -21.88 -0.96
C ARG A 369 6.14 -23.11 -1.23
N GLU A 370 6.24 -24.15 -0.41
CA GLU A 370 5.36 -25.32 -0.50
C GLU A 370 3.91 -24.94 -0.23
N VAL A 371 3.64 -24.18 0.84
CA VAL A 371 2.29 -23.71 1.15
C VAL A 371 1.73 -22.84 0.02
N VAL A 372 2.53 -21.92 -0.55
CA VAL A 372 2.14 -21.12 -1.73
C VAL A 372 1.73 -22.04 -2.89
N ALA A 373 2.56 -23.04 -3.23
CA ALA A 373 2.26 -23.96 -4.31
C ALA A 373 1.01 -24.82 -4.04
N GLN A 374 0.76 -25.19 -2.77
CA GLN A 374 -0.45 -25.91 -2.37
C GLN A 374 -1.71 -25.05 -2.49
N ILE A 375 -1.66 -23.76 -2.11
CA ILE A 375 -2.75 -22.81 -2.32
C ILE A 375 -3.01 -22.63 -3.82
N GLU A 376 -1.98 -22.37 -4.64
CA GLU A 376 -2.13 -22.22 -6.10
C GLU A 376 -2.80 -23.46 -6.72
N ALA A 377 -2.41 -24.65 -6.29
CA ALA A 377 -2.95 -25.94 -6.73
C ALA A 377 -4.36 -26.24 -6.20
N GLY A 378 -4.89 -25.45 -5.27
CA GLY A 378 -6.16 -25.73 -4.60
C GLY A 378 -6.09 -26.97 -3.72
N VAL A 379 -4.91 -27.32 -3.19
CA VAL A 379 -4.77 -28.37 -2.16
C VAL A 379 -5.24 -27.81 -0.82
N ILE A 380 -4.87 -26.56 -0.52
CA ILE A 380 -5.39 -25.80 0.62
C ILE A 380 -6.62 -25.01 0.14
N LYS A 381 -7.78 -25.29 0.74
CA LYS A 381 -9.08 -24.71 0.34
C LYS A 381 -9.85 -24.10 1.51
N GLY A 382 -9.49 -24.42 2.75
CA GLY A 382 -10.21 -23.92 3.93
C GLY A 382 -9.43 -22.82 4.66
N PHE A 383 -10.16 -22.04 5.46
CA PHE A 383 -9.56 -21.13 6.44
C PHE A 383 -8.97 -21.90 7.65
N GLU A 384 -9.27 -23.19 7.79
CA GLU A 384 -8.66 -24.07 8.79
C GLU A 384 -7.12 -24.10 8.65
N ASN A 385 -6.42 -23.60 9.67
CA ASN A 385 -4.95 -23.47 9.71
C ASN A 385 -4.37 -22.39 8.78
N TYR A 386 -5.17 -21.41 8.39
CA TYR A 386 -4.69 -20.24 7.66
C TYR A 386 -3.70 -19.43 8.53
N LYS A 387 -2.49 -19.19 7.99
CA LYS A 387 -1.39 -18.52 8.72
C LYS A 387 -1.13 -17.08 8.27
N GLY A 388 -1.98 -16.52 7.41
CA GLY A 388 -1.78 -15.22 6.79
C GLY A 388 -0.95 -15.30 5.51
N ILE A 389 -1.48 -14.78 4.41
CA ILE A 389 -0.82 -14.72 3.10
C ILE A 389 0.30 -13.67 3.10
N ARG A 390 0.20 -12.59 3.89
CA ARG A 390 1.23 -11.54 4.03
C ARG A 390 2.51 -12.09 4.64
N ASP A 391 2.40 -12.79 5.77
CA ASP A 391 3.54 -13.43 6.42
C ASP A 391 4.15 -14.50 5.51
N LEU A 392 3.29 -15.32 4.90
CA LEU A 392 3.68 -16.34 3.93
C LEU A 392 4.43 -15.73 2.74
N GLY A 393 3.90 -14.64 2.19
CA GLY A 393 4.47 -13.90 1.07
C GLY A 393 5.82 -13.29 1.42
N LYS A 394 5.96 -12.67 2.59
CA LYS A 394 7.24 -12.15 3.08
C LYS A 394 8.29 -13.26 3.22
N GLN A 395 7.91 -14.42 3.74
CA GLN A 395 8.81 -15.58 3.89
C GLN A 395 9.18 -16.20 2.54
N ALA A 396 8.23 -16.29 1.60
CA ALA A 396 8.46 -16.85 0.27
C ALA A 396 9.15 -15.87 -0.70
N GLY A 397 9.21 -14.58 -0.36
CA GLY A 397 9.76 -13.51 -1.19
C GLY A 397 8.81 -13.04 -2.29
N LEU A 398 7.50 -13.08 -2.05
CA LEU A 398 6.46 -12.63 -2.99
C LEU A 398 6.29 -11.10 -2.94
N THR A 399 6.04 -10.50 -4.09
CA THR A 399 5.56 -9.11 -4.21
C THR A 399 4.12 -8.96 -3.68
N MET A 400 3.67 -7.72 -3.43
CA MET A 400 2.29 -7.46 -2.99
C MET A 400 1.25 -7.92 -4.01
N GLU A 401 1.52 -7.70 -5.30
CA GLU A 401 0.67 -8.19 -6.39
C GLU A 401 0.60 -9.73 -6.44
N GLU A 402 1.71 -10.42 -6.19
CA GLU A 402 1.71 -11.89 -6.10
C GLU A 402 0.92 -12.38 -4.88
N GLN A 403 1.00 -11.68 -3.76
CA GLN A 403 0.22 -11.97 -2.55
C GLN A 403 -1.28 -11.73 -2.78
N LEU A 404 -1.65 -10.64 -3.47
CA LEU A 404 -3.03 -10.36 -3.87
C LEU A 404 -3.58 -11.45 -4.80
N ARG A 405 -2.80 -11.87 -5.80
CA ARG A 405 -3.17 -12.99 -6.69
C ARG A 405 -3.33 -14.31 -5.93
N LEU A 406 -2.46 -14.57 -4.95
CA LEU A 406 -2.56 -15.76 -4.11
C LEU A 406 -3.84 -15.72 -3.26
N THR A 407 -4.21 -14.55 -2.73
CA THR A 407 -5.45 -14.32 -1.98
C THR A 407 -6.69 -14.58 -2.83
N LYS A 408 -6.72 -14.05 -4.06
CA LYS A 408 -7.80 -14.35 -5.03
C LYS A 408 -7.89 -15.84 -5.35
N SER A 409 -6.74 -16.50 -5.53
CA SER A 409 -6.70 -17.95 -5.80
C SER A 409 -7.21 -18.75 -4.60
N PHE A 410 -6.84 -18.34 -3.39
CA PHE A 410 -7.32 -18.96 -2.15
C PHE A 410 -8.84 -18.83 -2.02
N LEU A 411 -9.41 -17.64 -2.28
CA LEU A 411 -10.86 -17.41 -2.29
C LEU A 411 -11.57 -18.22 -3.40
N GLU A 412 -11.01 -18.28 -4.61
CA GLU A 412 -11.55 -19.12 -5.70
C GLU A 412 -11.63 -20.60 -5.28
N HIS A 413 -10.58 -21.13 -4.65
CA HIS A 413 -10.52 -22.54 -4.24
C HIS A 413 -11.34 -22.86 -2.99
N SER A 414 -11.53 -21.88 -2.10
CA SER A 414 -12.39 -22.02 -0.93
C SER A 414 -13.87 -21.92 -1.26
N GLY A 415 -14.20 -21.30 -2.40
CA GLY A 415 -15.57 -20.98 -2.78
C GLY A 415 -16.16 -19.80 -2.02
N ALA A 416 -15.36 -19.12 -1.19
CA ALA A 416 -15.78 -17.92 -0.47
C ALA A 416 -15.78 -16.70 -1.40
N LYS A 417 -16.86 -15.92 -1.37
CA LYS A 417 -16.91 -14.61 -2.04
C LYS A 417 -16.55 -13.52 -1.05
N ILE A 418 -15.89 -12.47 -1.52
CA ILE A 418 -15.49 -11.36 -0.65
C ILE A 418 -16.69 -10.64 -0.04
N ASP A 419 -17.83 -10.58 -0.72
CA ASP A 419 -19.06 -9.96 -0.21
C ASP A 419 -19.73 -10.78 0.89
N ASP A 420 -19.57 -12.11 0.87
CA ASP A 420 -20.04 -12.99 1.95
C ASP A 420 -19.13 -12.87 3.19
N LEU A 421 -17.86 -12.50 2.96
CA LEU A 421 -16.88 -12.25 4.02
C LEU A 421 -17.07 -10.85 4.61
N ILE A 422 -17.30 -9.82 3.80
CA ILE A 422 -17.49 -8.43 4.21
C ILE A 422 -18.96 -8.07 4.02
N ASP A 423 -19.80 -8.64 4.89
CA ASP A 423 -21.25 -8.50 4.81
C ASP A 423 -21.73 -7.31 5.67
N LEU A 424 -21.92 -6.18 4.98
CA LEU A 424 -22.43 -4.95 5.59
C LEU A 424 -23.88 -5.15 6.05
N GLU A 425 -24.74 -5.81 5.28
CA GLU A 425 -26.16 -5.92 5.62
C GLU A 425 -26.40 -6.74 6.88
N LYS A 426 -25.64 -7.82 7.06
CA LYS A 426 -25.63 -8.61 8.30
C LYS A 426 -25.21 -7.79 9.52
N THR A 427 -24.39 -6.75 9.32
CA THR A 427 -23.81 -5.97 10.42
C THR A 427 -24.61 -4.71 10.73
N VAL A 428 -24.92 -3.90 9.71
CA VAL A 428 -25.59 -2.59 9.85
C VAL A 428 -27.07 -2.63 9.45
N GLY A 429 -27.60 -3.80 9.10
CA GLY A 429 -28.99 -4.00 8.67
C GLY A 429 -29.18 -3.88 7.15
N PRO A 430 -30.37 -4.18 6.62
CA PRO A 430 -30.66 -4.04 5.20
C PRO A 430 -30.66 -2.58 4.77
N LEU A 431 -30.29 -2.32 3.51
CA LEU A 431 -30.36 -0.98 2.94
C LEU A 431 -31.83 -0.61 2.63
N THR A 432 -32.35 0.44 3.26
CA THR A 432 -33.70 0.93 2.91
C THR A 432 -33.65 1.70 1.59
N SER A 433 -34.63 1.46 0.71
CA SER A 433 -34.76 2.24 -0.53
C SER A 433 -35.10 3.69 -0.19
N VAL A 434 -34.22 4.61 -0.58
CA VAL A 434 -34.40 6.06 -0.43
C VAL A 434 -34.03 6.69 -1.76
N GLU A 435 -34.96 7.47 -2.32
CA GLU A 435 -34.75 8.22 -3.55
C GLU A 435 -34.48 9.68 -3.22
N VAL A 436 -33.38 10.20 -3.74
CA VAL A 436 -33.00 11.60 -3.68
C VAL A 436 -32.88 12.12 -5.10
N SER A 437 -33.67 13.13 -5.43
CA SER A 437 -33.71 13.72 -6.78
C SER A 437 -33.33 15.19 -6.76
N GLY A 438 -32.67 15.65 -7.81
CA GLY A 438 -32.30 17.06 -7.99
C GLY A 438 -31.46 17.26 -9.24
N ALA A 439 -31.28 18.51 -9.66
CA ALA A 439 -30.31 18.81 -10.72
C ALA A 439 -28.88 18.77 -10.15
N MET A 440 -27.93 18.22 -10.92
CA MET A 440 -26.53 18.22 -10.50
C MET A 440 -25.96 19.63 -10.36
N ASP A 441 -26.45 20.59 -11.13
CA ASP A 441 -26.09 22.01 -11.01
C ASP A 441 -26.49 22.59 -9.65
N ASP A 442 -27.60 22.12 -9.07
CA ASP A 442 -28.04 22.54 -7.74
C ASP A 442 -27.16 21.93 -6.63
N LEU A 443 -26.71 20.68 -6.80
CA LEU A 443 -25.82 20.01 -5.85
C LEU A 443 -24.39 20.58 -5.90
N THR A 444 -23.90 20.95 -7.08
CA THR A 444 -22.50 21.39 -7.27
C THR A 444 -22.28 22.86 -6.94
N ARG A 445 -23.34 23.64 -6.70
CA ARG A 445 -23.26 25.06 -6.34
C ARG A 445 -22.43 25.28 -5.06
N VAL A 446 -21.68 26.39 -5.02
CA VAL A 446 -20.91 26.82 -3.83
C VAL A 446 -21.87 27.32 -2.76
N GLY A 447 -21.61 26.97 -1.49
CA GLY A 447 -22.49 27.23 -0.35
C GLY A 447 -23.33 26.00 0.03
N GLY A 448 -24.16 26.12 1.07
CA GLY A 448 -24.96 25.03 1.62
C GLY A 448 -24.23 24.29 2.73
N VAL A 449 -23.68 23.11 2.44
CA VAL A 449 -22.91 22.29 3.39
C VAL A 449 -21.64 23.01 3.86
N ASP A 450 -20.98 23.75 2.97
CA ASP A 450 -19.75 24.50 3.26
C ASP A 450 -19.99 25.59 4.32
N ASP A 451 -21.19 26.18 4.33
CA ASP A 451 -21.57 27.27 5.23
C ASP A 451 -21.82 26.78 6.67
N VAL A 452 -22.08 25.48 6.84
CA VAL A 452 -22.45 24.89 8.12
C VAL A 452 -21.42 23.89 8.66
N ILE A 453 -20.43 23.47 7.86
CA ILE A 453 -19.35 22.59 8.30
C ILE A 453 -18.61 23.16 9.51
N ALA A 454 -18.39 24.48 9.59
CA ALA A 454 -17.74 25.07 10.78
C ALA A 454 -18.57 24.92 12.07
N ARG A 455 -19.90 24.78 11.95
CA ARG A 455 -20.82 24.62 13.09
C ARG A 455 -20.99 23.17 13.51
N ILE A 456 -20.61 22.21 12.66
CA ILE A 456 -20.85 20.80 12.95
C ILE A 456 -19.95 20.30 14.08
N ASP A 457 -18.73 20.82 14.20
CA ASP A 457 -17.76 20.35 15.19
C ASP A 457 -18.30 20.50 16.63
N GLU A 458 -19.24 21.41 16.86
CA GLU A 458 -19.94 21.63 18.14
C GLU A 458 -21.04 20.60 18.45
N ALA A 459 -21.51 19.83 17.47
CA ALA A 459 -22.55 18.82 17.66
C ALA A 459 -22.03 17.66 18.52
N LYS A 460 -22.82 17.30 19.54
CA LYS A 460 -22.53 16.23 20.52
C LYS A 460 -23.45 15.02 20.38
N ASN A 461 -24.59 15.16 19.71
CA ASN A 461 -25.50 14.06 19.44
C ASN A 461 -26.18 14.23 18.07
N ILE A 462 -26.75 13.14 17.56
CA ILE A 462 -27.33 13.11 16.22
C ILE A 462 -28.62 13.94 16.08
N GLY A 463 -29.30 14.27 17.18
CA GLY A 463 -30.45 15.17 17.17
C GLY A 463 -30.06 16.61 16.83
N GLN A 464 -28.92 17.09 17.34
CA GLN A 464 -28.39 18.42 17.03
C GLN A 464 -27.96 18.55 15.56
N LEU A 465 -27.61 17.44 14.92
CA LEU A 465 -27.28 17.43 13.49
C LEU A 465 -28.49 17.74 12.61
N ASP A 466 -29.71 17.34 13.02
CA ASP A 466 -30.92 17.67 12.26
C ASP A 466 -31.16 19.18 12.21
N ASP A 467 -30.90 19.88 13.30
CA ASP A 467 -31.03 21.35 13.38
C ASP A 467 -29.98 22.05 12.49
N ILE A 468 -28.77 21.50 12.43
CA ILE A 468 -27.71 21.99 11.53
C ILE A 468 -28.11 21.76 10.07
N VAL A 469 -28.58 20.56 9.73
CA VAL A 469 -29.04 20.22 8.39
C VAL A 469 -30.22 21.10 7.97
N ALA A 470 -31.15 21.40 8.87
CA ALA A 470 -32.28 22.30 8.59
C ALA A 470 -31.83 23.72 8.17
N GLY A 471 -30.65 24.15 8.61
CA GLY A 471 -30.03 25.43 8.23
C GLY A 471 -29.39 25.47 6.85
N ILE A 472 -29.24 24.34 6.15
CA ILE A 472 -28.59 24.27 4.84
C ILE A 472 -29.48 24.90 3.77
N SER A 473 -28.96 25.88 3.05
CA SER A 473 -29.71 26.67 2.06
C SER A 473 -30.12 25.87 0.82
N SER A 474 -29.29 24.93 0.37
CA SER A 474 -29.57 24.05 -0.77
C SER A 474 -30.60 22.98 -0.42
N PRO A 475 -31.78 22.93 -1.09
CA PRO A 475 -32.79 21.91 -0.83
C PRO A 475 -32.32 20.48 -1.14
N VAL A 476 -31.49 20.32 -2.19
CA VAL A 476 -30.95 19.02 -2.60
C VAL A 476 -29.98 18.48 -1.54
N GLU A 477 -29.06 19.32 -1.06
CA GLU A 477 -28.12 18.94 0.00
C GLU A 477 -28.84 18.66 1.32
N ARG A 478 -29.85 19.48 1.65
CA ARG A 478 -30.66 19.29 2.84
C ARG A 478 -31.36 17.94 2.82
N GLU A 479 -31.98 17.56 1.71
CA GLU A 479 -32.66 16.26 1.58
C GLU A 479 -31.69 15.09 1.63
N LEU A 480 -30.54 15.21 0.94
CA LEU A 480 -29.47 14.21 0.96
C LEU A 480 -28.98 13.98 2.40
N LEU A 481 -28.60 15.04 3.10
CA LEU A 481 -28.06 14.96 4.46
C LEU A 481 -29.11 14.54 5.50
N ARG A 482 -30.37 14.95 5.32
CA ARG A 482 -31.48 14.45 6.14
C ARG A 482 -31.66 12.94 5.97
N SER A 483 -31.57 12.46 4.73
CA SER A 483 -31.65 11.03 4.41
C SER A 483 -30.48 10.22 4.98
N LEU A 484 -29.25 10.77 4.92
CA LEU A 484 -28.08 10.14 5.54
C LEU A 484 -28.21 10.07 7.08
N SER A 485 -28.68 11.16 7.71
CA SER A 485 -28.97 11.21 9.15
C SER A 485 -30.01 10.16 9.54
N ALA A 486 -31.07 10.01 8.74
CA ALA A 486 -32.09 9.00 8.94
C ALA A 486 -31.55 7.56 8.81
N ASP A 487 -30.66 7.29 7.84
CA ASP A 487 -30.01 5.98 7.68
C ASP A 487 -29.12 5.65 8.89
N LEU A 488 -28.28 6.58 9.38
CA LEU A 488 -27.49 6.35 10.60
C LEU A 488 -28.34 6.13 11.85
N LYS A 489 -29.50 6.78 11.95
CA LYS A 489 -30.46 6.54 13.04
C LYS A 489 -31.14 5.18 12.92
N SER A 490 -31.39 4.72 11.70
CA SER A 490 -32.02 3.42 11.42
C SER A 490 -31.07 2.25 11.61
N MET A 491 -29.74 2.49 11.63
CA MET A 491 -28.75 1.52 12.07
C MET A 491 -28.93 1.25 13.58
N VAL A 492 -29.86 0.34 13.89
CA VAL A 492 -30.13 -0.17 15.24
C VAL A 492 -29.15 -1.29 15.64
N ALA A 493 -28.11 -1.53 14.83
CA ALA A 493 -27.05 -2.47 15.18
C ALA A 493 -26.44 -2.09 16.54
N THR A 494 -26.54 -3.03 17.48
CA THR A 494 -26.48 -2.86 18.95
C THR A 494 -25.16 -2.36 19.55
N SER A 495 -24.26 -1.72 18.80
CA SER A 495 -22.92 -1.36 19.30
C SER A 495 -22.32 -0.05 18.78
N LEU A 496 -23.05 0.74 17.98
CA LEU A 496 -22.63 2.09 17.59
C LEU A 496 -23.27 3.13 18.53
N ASP A 497 -22.46 3.94 19.19
CA ASP A 497 -22.97 5.00 20.09
C ASP A 497 -23.34 6.29 19.33
N ASP A 498 -24.05 7.22 19.99
CA ASP A 498 -24.50 8.46 19.35
C ASP A 498 -23.34 9.40 19.00
N ALA A 499 -22.23 9.36 19.75
CA ALA A 499 -21.06 10.17 19.46
C ALA A 499 -20.37 9.69 18.17
N GLU A 500 -20.26 8.38 17.99
CA GLU A 500 -19.74 7.76 16.77
C GLU A 500 -20.61 8.06 15.56
N LYS A 501 -21.94 7.99 15.72
CA LYS A 501 -22.88 8.40 14.66
C LYS A 501 -22.66 9.85 14.26
N VAL A 502 -22.42 10.74 15.22
CA VAL A 502 -22.08 12.14 14.94
C VAL A 502 -20.79 12.26 14.16
N VAL A 503 -19.72 11.54 14.55
CA VAL A 503 -18.42 11.59 13.85
C VAL A 503 -18.54 11.06 12.42
N ILE A 504 -19.25 9.96 12.20
CA ILE A 504 -19.50 9.42 10.84
C ILE A 504 -20.29 10.42 9.99
N PHE A 505 -21.30 11.08 10.57
CA PHE A 505 -22.08 12.08 9.84
C PHE A 505 -21.28 13.34 9.51
N LYS A 506 -20.41 13.79 10.44
CA LYS A 506 -19.45 14.88 10.20
C LYS A 506 -18.57 14.57 8.99
N GLU A 507 -18.03 13.36 8.94
CA GLU A 507 -17.23 12.94 7.79
C GLU A 507 -18.05 12.89 6.50
N SER A 508 -19.30 12.42 6.56
CA SER A 508 -20.19 12.40 5.39
C SER A 508 -20.42 13.81 4.80
N MET A 509 -20.51 14.84 5.65
CA MET A 509 -20.62 16.24 5.21
C MET A 509 -19.32 16.78 4.61
N ARG A 510 -18.17 16.49 5.24
CA ARG A 510 -16.84 16.89 4.71
C ARG A 510 -16.55 16.21 3.38
N TYR A 511 -16.86 14.93 3.27
CA TYR A 511 -16.77 14.16 2.03
C TYR A 511 -17.64 14.77 0.93
N LEU A 512 -18.91 15.12 1.24
CA LEU A 512 -19.79 15.78 0.28
C LEU A 512 -19.20 17.11 -0.23
N SER A 513 -18.65 17.93 0.67
CA SER A 513 -18.02 19.21 0.33
C SER A 513 -16.85 19.02 -0.65
N ASP A 514 -15.91 18.12 -0.32
CA ASP A 514 -14.75 17.84 -1.18
C ASP A 514 -15.18 17.21 -2.52
N TYR A 515 -16.23 16.37 -2.52
CA TYR A 515 -16.74 15.72 -3.74
C TYR A 515 -17.38 16.74 -4.68
N LYS A 516 -18.21 17.65 -4.14
CA LYS A 516 -18.75 18.80 -4.89
C LYS A 516 -17.63 19.64 -5.50
N ALA A 517 -16.55 19.89 -4.76
CA ALA A 517 -15.41 20.64 -5.25
C ALA A 517 -14.71 19.92 -6.43
N ALA A 518 -14.47 18.62 -6.31
CA ALA A 518 -13.89 17.82 -7.39
C ALA A 518 -14.80 17.75 -8.64
N MET A 519 -16.12 17.69 -8.45
CA MET A 519 -17.08 17.74 -9.54
C MET A 519 -17.04 19.07 -10.32
N ARG A 520 -16.94 20.21 -9.62
CA ARG A 520 -16.82 21.53 -10.25
C ARG A 520 -15.55 21.66 -11.10
N GLU A 521 -14.49 20.97 -10.74
CA GLU A 521 -13.24 20.91 -11.50
C GLU A 521 -13.32 19.97 -12.72
N GLY A 522 -14.40 19.19 -12.85
CA GLY A 522 -14.57 18.21 -13.93
C GLY A 522 -13.71 16.96 -13.74
N SER A 523 -13.22 16.72 -12.53
CA SER A 523 -12.24 15.66 -12.19
C SER A 523 -12.90 14.37 -11.68
N MET A 524 -14.24 14.28 -11.73
CA MET A 524 -15.05 13.13 -11.29
C MET A 524 -15.77 12.47 -12.46
N GLY A 525 -16.35 11.29 -12.25
CA GLY A 525 -17.10 10.59 -13.31
C GLY A 525 -18.18 11.45 -13.96
N SER A 526 -18.19 11.50 -15.31
CA SER A 526 -19.08 12.38 -16.09
C SER A 526 -20.55 11.93 -16.14
N ALA A 527 -20.88 10.76 -15.59
CA ALA A 527 -22.22 10.17 -15.58
C ALA A 527 -22.84 10.03 -14.18
N VAL A 528 -22.36 10.80 -13.20
CA VAL A 528 -22.80 10.73 -11.80
C VAL A 528 -24.04 11.61 -11.58
N SER A 529 -25.14 11.01 -11.11
CA SER A 529 -26.37 11.69 -10.69
C SER A 529 -26.38 12.04 -9.20
N VAL A 530 -27.37 12.83 -8.75
CA VAL A 530 -27.52 13.18 -7.32
C VAL A 530 -27.73 11.93 -6.47
N GLN A 531 -28.55 11.00 -6.97
CA GLN A 531 -28.77 9.70 -6.34
C GLN A 531 -27.46 8.92 -6.21
N ASP A 532 -26.62 8.96 -7.24
CA ASP A 532 -25.33 8.27 -7.22
C ASP A 532 -24.38 8.84 -6.15
N VAL A 533 -24.34 10.16 -5.98
CA VAL A 533 -23.57 10.82 -4.90
C VAL A 533 -24.12 10.43 -3.53
N PHE A 534 -25.44 10.43 -3.37
CA PHE A 534 -26.08 9.98 -2.14
C PHE A 534 -25.73 8.53 -1.82
N ASP A 535 -25.80 7.63 -2.80
CA ASP A 535 -25.49 6.21 -2.63
C ASP A 535 -24.02 5.97 -2.27
N LEU A 536 -23.09 6.72 -2.86
CA LEU A 536 -21.67 6.68 -2.50
C LEU A 536 -21.45 7.05 -1.02
N ILE A 537 -21.98 8.20 -0.60
CA ILE A 537 -21.78 8.69 0.77
C ILE A 537 -22.50 7.79 1.78
N ARG A 538 -23.69 7.30 1.42
CA ARG A 538 -24.44 6.31 2.19
C ARG A 538 -23.66 4.99 2.31
N GLY A 539 -23.00 4.55 1.25
CA GLY A 539 -22.10 3.40 1.29
C GLY A 539 -20.93 3.62 2.24
N ASN A 540 -20.30 4.79 2.19
CA ASN A 540 -19.18 5.17 3.07
C ASN A 540 -19.56 5.15 4.56
N GLN A 541 -20.69 5.75 4.95
CA GLN A 541 -21.13 5.73 6.37
C GLN A 541 -21.41 4.29 6.85
N ARG A 542 -21.95 3.43 5.98
CA ARG A 542 -22.23 2.03 6.30
C ARG A 542 -20.95 1.22 6.44
N ARG A 543 -19.95 1.43 5.60
CA ARG A 543 -18.61 0.83 5.72
C ARG A 543 -17.92 1.22 7.04
N LEU A 544 -17.99 2.50 7.42
CA LEU A 544 -17.46 2.98 8.69
C LEU A 544 -18.17 2.37 9.90
N ALA A 545 -19.50 2.34 9.88
CA ALA A 545 -20.29 1.71 10.93
C ALA A 545 -19.97 0.20 11.02
N HIS A 546 -19.88 -0.49 9.89
CA HIS A 546 -19.51 -1.91 9.81
C HIS A 546 -18.14 -2.17 10.44
N GLN A 547 -17.10 -1.44 10.05
CA GLN A 547 -15.75 -1.57 10.62
C GLN A 547 -15.75 -1.37 12.14
N THR A 548 -16.44 -0.32 12.61
CA THR A 548 -16.58 -0.01 14.05
C THR A 548 -17.28 -1.12 14.83
N ILE A 549 -18.35 -1.70 14.25
CA ILE A 549 -19.12 -2.76 14.90
C ILE A 549 -18.34 -4.07 14.91
N VAL A 550 -17.72 -4.46 13.79
CA VAL A 550 -17.04 -5.76 13.65
C VAL A 550 -15.77 -5.80 14.49
N ASP A 551 -14.96 -4.74 14.51
CA ASP A 551 -13.72 -4.73 15.27
C ASP A 551 -13.95 -4.90 16.78
N ARG A 552 -15.07 -4.37 17.29
CA ARG A 552 -15.52 -4.59 18.68
C ARG A 552 -15.97 -6.01 18.97
N LYS A 553 -16.29 -6.82 17.96
CA LYS A 553 -16.63 -8.24 18.17
C LYS A 553 -15.39 -9.04 18.58
N PHE A 554 -14.21 -8.68 18.07
CA PHE A 554 -13.03 -9.56 18.11
C PHE A 554 -11.97 -9.20 19.14
N PHE A 555 -12.18 -8.21 20.00
CA PHE A 555 -11.26 -7.88 21.11
C PHE A 555 -9.79 -7.72 20.68
N THR A 556 -9.58 -7.10 19.51
CA THR A 556 -8.31 -7.04 18.76
C THR A 556 -7.25 -6.14 19.38
N GLY A 557 -7.63 -5.39 20.41
CA GLY A 557 -6.82 -4.37 21.07
C GLY A 557 -6.71 -3.04 20.34
N SER A 558 -7.22 -2.94 19.11
CA SER A 558 -7.32 -1.68 18.37
C SER A 558 -8.80 -1.35 18.10
N ASP A 559 -9.09 -0.13 17.65
CA ASP A 559 -10.39 0.33 17.14
C ASP A 559 -10.22 0.72 15.67
N HIS A 560 -10.30 -0.26 14.76
CA HIS A 560 -10.22 -0.08 13.29
C HIS A 560 -11.50 0.52 12.69
N GLY A 561 -12.32 1.21 13.51
CA GLY A 561 -13.52 1.92 13.13
C GLY A 561 -13.34 3.43 13.18
N VAL A 562 -14.34 4.12 13.74
CA VAL A 562 -14.36 5.59 13.86
C VAL A 562 -13.07 6.16 14.46
N THR A 563 -12.52 5.54 15.50
CA THR A 563 -11.38 6.11 16.21
C THR A 563 -10.09 6.08 15.37
N HIS A 564 -9.71 4.93 14.81
CA HIS A 564 -8.52 4.88 13.93
C HIS A 564 -8.76 5.56 12.59
N ILE A 565 -9.90 5.31 11.93
CA ILE A 565 -10.11 5.80 10.56
C ILE A 565 -10.40 7.30 10.54
N LEU A 566 -11.29 7.80 11.40
CA LEU A 566 -11.76 9.19 11.34
C LEU A 566 -11.01 10.10 12.32
N GLU A 567 -10.90 9.69 13.57
CA GLU A 567 -10.26 10.51 14.61
C GLU A 567 -8.73 10.50 14.52
N ALA A 568 -8.14 9.48 13.89
CA ALA A 568 -6.71 9.41 13.58
C ALA A 568 -6.41 9.74 12.11
N ASN A 569 -6.60 8.77 11.20
CA ASN A 569 -6.10 8.85 9.83
C ASN A 569 -6.70 10.03 9.06
N MET A 570 -8.02 10.21 9.13
CA MET A 570 -8.70 11.32 8.46
C MET A 570 -8.37 12.68 9.07
N ALA A 571 -8.33 12.78 10.41
CA ALA A 571 -7.97 14.03 11.08
C ALA A 571 -6.52 14.46 10.77
N MET A 572 -5.59 13.51 10.66
CA MET A 572 -4.22 13.80 10.20
C MET A 572 -4.18 14.21 8.73
N ALA A 573 -4.94 13.53 7.87
CA ALA A 573 -5.05 13.90 6.46
C ALA A 573 -5.63 15.31 6.30
N ASP A 574 -6.67 15.67 7.06
CA ASP A 574 -7.26 17.02 7.09
C ASP A 574 -6.23 18.10 7.47
N LYS A 575 -5.34 17.82 8.43
CA LYS A 575 -4.22 18.72 8.77
C LYS A 575 -3.24 18.87 7.62
N ILE A 576 -2.85 17.77 6.97
CA ILE A 576 -2.01 17.80 5.77
C ILE A 576 -2.69 18.60 4.67
N PHE A 577 -4.01 18.45 4.47
CA PHE A 577 -4.75 19.20 3.46
C PHE A 577 -4.72 20.70 3.72
N ALA A 578 -4.88 21.11 4.98
CA ALA A 578 -4.82 22.50 5.38
C ALA A 578 -3.43 23.10 5.13
N ASP A 579 -2.37 22.40 5.53
CA ASP A 579 -0.98 22.86 5.39
C ASP A 579 -0.51 22.88 3.92
N MET A 580 -0.95 21.91 3.12
CA MET A 580 -0.66 21.89 1.68
C MET A 580 -1.43 22.95 0.89
N GLY A 581 -2.56 23.43 1.42
CA GLY A 581 -3.39 24.46 0.79
C GLY A 581 -3.82 24.09 -0.62
N THR A 582 -3.46 24.92 -1.61
CA THR A 582 -3.81 24.70 -3.03
C THR A 582 -2.92 23.68 -3.74
N LYS A 583 -1.87 23.15 -3.09
CA LYS A 583 -0.99 22.12 -3.67
C LYS A 583 -1.65 20.75 -3.75
N ILE A 584 -2.74 20.55 -3.02
CA ILE A 584 -3.55 19.33 -3.06
C ILE A 584 -4.91 19.63 -3.72
N THR A 585 -5.24 18.88 -4.77
CA THR A 585 -6.49 19.10 -5.51
C THR A 585 -7.68 18.49 -4.76
N PRO A 586 -8.91 19.02 -4.95
CA PRO A 586 -10.14 18.38 -4.48
C PRO A 586 -10.26 16.89 -4.87
N GLN A 587 -9.87 16.54 -6.11
CA GLN A 587 -9.86 15.14 -6.54
C GLN A 587 -8.93 14.30 -5.66
N GLN A 588 -7.70 14.75 -5.41
CA GLN A 588 -6.75 14.04 -4.55
C GLN A 588 -7.27 13.89 -3.12
N LYS A 589 -7.90 14.93 -2.55
CA LYS A 589 -8.55 14.83 -1.24
C LYS A 589 -9.58 13.71 -1.21
N ILE A 590 -10.47 13.65 -2.20
CA ILE A 590 -11.49 12.59 -2.27
C ILE A 590 -10.90 11.20 -2.46
N LEU A 591 -9.87 11.03 -3.30
CA LEU A 591 -9.20 9.74 -3.46
C LEU A 591 -8.52 9.30 -2.15
N ILE A 592 -7.90 10.22 -1.40
CA ILE A 592 -7.32 9.95 -0.09
C ILE A 592 -8.40 9.57 0.92
N ARG A 593 -9.49 10.35 0.99
CA ARG A 593 -10.62 10.04 1.89
C ARG A 593 -11.16 8.66 1.58
N GLN A 594 -11.45 8.35 0.32
CA GLN A 594 -11.99 7.05 -0.07
C GLN A 594 -11.03 5.91 0.27
N ALA A 595 -9.74 6.05 -0.04
CA ALA A 595 -8.75 5.04 0.32
C ALA A 595 -8.64 4.83 1.83
N ILE A 596 -8.65 5.89 2.65
CA ILE A 596 -8.65 5.79 4.12
C ILE A 596 -9.93 5.10 4.62
N LEU A 597 -11.09 5.37 4.05
CA LEU A 597 -12.35 4.72 4.47
C LEU A 597 -12.34 3.21 4.21
N ASP A 598 -11.69 2.77 3.14
CA ASP A 598 -11.75 1.39 2.66
C ASP A 598 -10.51 0.54 3.05
N HIS A 599 -9.40 1.14 3.49
CA HIS A 599 -8.13 0.41 3.67
C HIS A 599 -8.19 -0.74 4.67
N ASP A 600 -9.01 -0.60 5.71
CA ASP A 600 -9.13 -1.53 6.84
C ASP A 600 -10.34 -2.48 6.75
N MET A 601 -11.10 -2.45 5.65
CA MET A 601 -12.25 -3.34 5.45
C MET A 601 -11.88 -4.83 5.58
N GLY A 602 -10.65 -5.23 5.25
CA GLY A 602 -10.14 -6.58 5.40
C GLY A 602 -9.98 -7.07 6.84
N TYR A 603 -10.03 -6.21 7.86
CA TYR A 603 -10.15 -6.63 9.26
C TYR A 603 -11.54 -7.17 9.61
N THR A 604 -12.52 -6.98 8.72
CA THR A 604 -13.93 -7.26 9.00
C THR A 604 -14.45 -8.58 8.43
N ILE A 605 -13.57 -9.44 7.91
CA ILE A 605 -13.98 -10.69 7.26
C ILE A 605 -14.66 -11.65 8.25
N SER A 606 -15.86 -12.11 7.91
CA SER A 606 -16.70 -12.97 8.77
C SER A 606 -16.09 -14.35 9.03
N ALA A 607 -15.17 -14.83 8.19
CA ALA A 607 -14.38 -16.04 8.43
C ALA A 607 -13.55 -15.97 9.74
N LEU A 608 -13.40 -14.78 10.32
CA LEU A 608 -12.82 -14.57 11.65
C LEU A 608 -13.72 -15.10 12.78
N ASP A 609 -15.05 -15.14 12.62
CA ASP A 609 -16.00 -15.67 13.62
C ASP A 609 -15.77 -17.17 13.88
N ASP A 610 -15.26 -17.91 12.89
CA ASP A 610 -14.97 -19.35 12.99
C ASP A 610 -13.51 -19.65 13.41
N ALA A 611 -12.65 -18.63 13.44
CA ALA A 611 -11.22 -18.76 13.71
C ALA A 611 -10.91 -18.85 15.22
N ARG A 612 -11.00 -20.05 15.81
CA ARG A 612 -10.61 -20.29 17.22
C ARG A 612 -9.09 -20.30 17.42
N GLY A 613 -8.63 -19.91 18.62
CA GLY A 613 -7.27 -20.19 19.09
C GLY A 613 -6.15 -19.36 18.43
N GLY A 614 -6.38 -18.08 18.12
CA GLY A 614 -5.33 -17.16 17.66
C GLY A 614 -5.06 -17.14 16.15
N GLN A 615 -5.78 -17.94 15.34
CA GLN A 615 -5.71 -17.90 13.87
C GLN A 615 -6.20 -16.55 13.29
N TYR A 616 -7.08 -15.87 14.03
CA TYR A 616 -7.55 -14.50 13.79
C TYR A 616 -6.41 -13.53 13.42
N PHE A 617 -5.31 -13.50 14.19
CA PHE A 617 -4.25 -12.51 13.99
C PHE A 617 -3.50 -12.71 12.67
N GLY A 618 -3.24 -13.96 12.28
CA GLY A 618 -2.66 -14.28 10.99
C GLY A 618 -3.52 -13.76 9.83
N MET A 619 -4.85 -13.88 9.96
CA MET A 619 -5.81 -13.36 8.99
C MET A 619 -5.88 -11.84 8.97
N THR A 620 -5.81 -11.19 10.13
CA THR A 620 -5.85 -9.72 10.21
C THR A 620 -4.66 -9.03 9.55
N LYS A 621 -3.50 -9.69 9.45
CA LYS A 621 -2.35 -9.13 8.72
C LYS A 621 -2.64 -8.94 7.24
N ASP A 622 -3.57 -9.72 6.69
CA ASP A 622 -3.94 -9.70 5.28
C ASP A 622 -5.01 -8.65 4.96
N HIS A 623 -5.38 -7.78 5.91
CA HIS A 623 -6.37 -6.72 5.67
C HIS A 623 -6.10 -5.92 4.39
N PRO A 624 -4.87 -5.55 3.98
CA PRO A 624 -4.68 -4.82 2.73
C PRO A 624 -5.09 -5.67 1.52
N LEU A 625 -4.83 -6.97 1.57
CA LEU A 625 -5.18 -7.89 0.48
C LEU A 625 -6.70 -8.05 0.37
N TYR A 626 -7.39 -8.29 1.49
CA TYR A 626 -8.84 -8.47 1.49
C TYR A 626 -9.59 -7.16 1.18
N SER A 627 -9.12 -6.01 1.69
CA SER A 627 -9.65 -4.70 1.31
C SER A 627 -9.49 -4.44 -0.18
N THR A 628 -8.31 -4.71 -0.76
CA THR A 628 -8.10 -4.57 -2.22
C THR A 628 -8.99 -5.52 -3.02
N VAL A 629 -9.14 -6.79 -2.62
CA VAL A 629 -10.05 -7.73 -3.31
C VAL A 629 -11.49 -7.21 -3.27
N TRP A 630 -11.92 -6.63 -2.14
CA TRP A 630 -13.25 -6.03 -2.02
C TRP A 630 -13.43 -4.86 -2.98
N VAL A 631 -12.49 -3.92 -3.05
CA VAL A 631 -12.51 -2.82 -4.02
C VAL A 631 -12.52 -3.31 -5.48
N GLU A 632 -11.72 -4.33 -5.80
CA GLU A 632 -11.69 -4.91 -7.15
C GLU A 632 -13.00 -5.62 -7.53
N SER A 633 -13.69 -6.24 -6.57
CA SER A 633 -15.02 -6.84 -6.80
C SER A 633 -16.11 -5.78 -7.06
N HIS A 634 -15.91 -4.55 -6.54
CA HIS A 634 -16.77 -3.40 -6.75
C HIS A 634 -16.25 -2.44 -7.83
N LYS A 635 -15.31 -2.86 -8.69
CA LYS A 635 -14.64 -1.99 -9.68
C LYS A 635 -15.61 -1.09 -10.45
N ALA A 636 -16.74 -1.62 -10.92
CA ALA A 636 -17.71 -0.86 -11.70
C ALA A 636 -18.25 0.37 -10.95
N GLU A 637 -18.45 0.25 -9.65
CA GLU A 637 -18.88 1.34 -8.77
C GLU A 637 -17.78 2.39 -8.64
N TYR A 638 -16.54 1.97 -8.32
CA TYR A 638 -15.40 2.89 -8.21
C TYR A 638 -15.11 3.63 -9.52
N VAL A 639 -15.15 2.94 -10.66
CA VAL A 639 -14.94 3.56 -11.98
C VAL A 639 -16.05 4.56 -12.29
N LYS A 640 -17.30 4.28 -11.90
CA LYS A 640 -18.42 5.21 -12.07
C LYS A 640 -18.19 6.52 -11.29
N TYR A 641 -17.70 6.43 -10.05
CA TYR A 641 -17.53 7.61 -9.18
C TYR A 641 -16.23 8.37 -9.45
N PHE A 642 -15.12 7.65 -9.61
CA PHE A 642 -13.76 8.21 -9.61
C PHE A 642 -13.05 8.10 -10.96
N GLY A 643 -13.67 7.46 -11.95
CA GLY A 643 -13.02 7.11 -13.22
C GLY A 643 -12.05 5.93 -13.09
N GLU A 644 -11.53 5.44 -14.22
CA GLU A 644 -10.59 4.32 -14.27
C GLU A 644 -9.30 4.63 -13.49
N GLU A 645 -8.75 5.82 -13.69
CA GLU A 645 -7.54 6.28 -12.99
C GLU A 645 -7.76 6.41 -11.48
N GLY A 646 -8.89 6.99 -11.06
CA GLY A 646 -9.21 7.12 -9.63
C GLY A 646 -9.38 5.77 -8.93
N TYR A 647 -10.01 4.79 -9.61
CA TYR A 647 -10.09 3.41 -9.16
C TYR A 647 -8.70 2.79 -8.96
N GLU A 648 -7.79 2.92 -9.94
CA GLU A 648 -6.44 2.37 -9.86
C GLU A 648 -5.66 2.99 -8.69
N ILE A 649 -5.77 4.30 -8.50
CA ILE A 649 -5.12 5.02 -7.40
C ILE A 649 -5.63 4.53 -6.04
N ILE A 650 -6.95 4.40 -5.85
CA ILE A 650 -7.55 3.91 -4.59
C ILE A 650 -7.12 2.47 -4.32
N ARG A 651 -7.24 1.59 -5.32
CA ARG A 651 -6.84 0.18 -5.24
C ARG A 651 -5.40 0.05 -4.76
N ASP A 652 -4.48 0.78 -5.39
CA ASP A 652 -3.04 0.69 -5.10
C ASP A 652 -2.70 1.32 -3.74
N ALA A 653 -3.34 2.44 -3.37
CA ALA A 653 -3.20 3.03 -2.04
C ALA A 653 -3.61 2.07 -0.94
N ILE A 654 -4.72 1.35 -1.12
CA ILE A 654 -5.18 0.32 -0.19
C ILE A 654 -4.25 -0.90 -0.20
N LEU A 655 -3.71 -1.33 -1.34
CA LEU A 655 -2.86 -2.51 -1.37
C LEU A 655 -1.55 -2.29 -0.58
N ASP A 656 -0.97 -1.09 -0.69
CA ASP A 656 0.37 -0.79 -0.17
C ASP A 656 0.40 0.04 1.12
N HIS A 657 -0.74 0.45 1.69
CA HIS A 657 -0.77 1.34 2.87
C HIS A 657 0.05 0.82 4.06
N SER A 658 0.04 -0.50 4.30
CA SER A 658 0.76 -1.13 5.42
C SER A 658 2.29 -1.24 5.25
N ASN A 659 2.83 -0.84 4.09
CA ASN A 659 4.25 -0.89 3.76
C ASN A 659 4.84 0.52 3.58
N ALA A 660 4.56 1.45 4.50
CA ALA A 660 5.11 2.78 4.44
C ALA A 660 6.64 2.74 4.31
N LYS A 661 7.14 3.16 3.15
CA LYS A 661 8.57 3.32 2.91
C LYS A 661 8.96 4.77 2.66
N LYS A 662 8.02 5.65 2.28
CA LYS A 662 8.28 7.05 1.90
C LYS A 662 7.00 7.90 1.96
N LEU A 663 6.70 8.56 3.08
CA LEU A 663 5.84 9.74 2.99
C LEU A 663 6.63 10.84 2.29
N ASP A 664 6.21 11.17 1.07
CA ASP A 664 6.79 12.22 0.24
C ASP A 664 5.66 13.10 -0.27
N LEU A 665 5.49 14.25 0.37
CA LEU A 665 4.47 15.24 0.03
C LEU A 665 4.85 16.06 -1.23
N THR A 666 6.05 15.89 -1.78
CA THR A 666 6.46 16.51 -3.05
C THR A 666 6.02 15.69 -4.27
N ALA A 667 5.53 14.47 -4.06
CA ALA A 667 4.95 13.64 -5.09
C ALA A 667 3.69 14.29 -5.70
N SER A 668 3.31 13.83 -6.90
CA SER A 668 2.12 14.29 -7.60
C SER A 668 1.21 13.13 -8.02
N GLY A 669 -0.02 13.44 -8.41
CA GLY A 669 -1.00 12.44 -8.88
C GLY A 669 -1.28 11.34 -7.85
N GLY A 670 -1.38 10.11 -8.31
CA GLY A 670 -1.66 8.94 -7.47
C GLY A 670 -0.58 8.62 -6.43
N GLN A 671 0.68 8.95 -6.69
CA GLN A 671 1.75 8.69 -5.72
C GLN A 671 1.57 9.55 -4.45
N LEU A 672 1.11 10.79 -4.59
CA LEU A 672 0.79 11.64 -3.44
C LEU A 672 -0.31 11.01 -2.58
N VAL A 673 -1.37 10.48 -3.23
CA VAL A 673 -2.47 9.79 -2.55
C VAL A 673 -1.97 8.58 -1.76
N GLN A 674 -1.22 7.69 -2.41
CA GLN A 674 -0.63 6.51 -1.75
C GLN A 674 0.27 6.89 -0.58
N ASN A 675 1.11 7.92 -0.76
CA ASN A 675 2.02 8.39 0.27
C ASN A 675 1.25 8.89 1.50
N ILE A 676 0.25 9.75 1.31
CA ILE A 676 -0.55 10.31 2.42
C ILE A 676 -1.30 9.18 3.15
N VAL A 677 -1.98 8.28 2.43
CA VAL A 677 -2.73 7.16 3.02
C VAL A 677 -1.81 6.27 3.85
N ALA A 678 -0.67 5.84 3.30
CA ALA A 678 0.31 5.02 4.01
C ALA A 678 0.93 5.75 5.21
N GLY A 679 1.19 7.05 5.08
CA GLY A 679 1.76 7.87 6.13
C GLY A 679 0.83 7.98 7.34
N VAL A 680 -0.38 8.48 7.13
CA VAL A 680 -1.32 8.73 8.25
C VAL A 680 -1.66 7.44 9.00
N ASP A 681 -1.81 6.31 8.31
CA ASP A 681 -2.05 5.00 8.95
C ASP A 681 -0.87 4.56 9.84
N CYS A 682 0.37 4.80 9.41
CA CYS A 682 1.55 4.44 10.18
C CYS A 682 1.78 5.35 11.39
N LEU A 683 1.28 6.60 11.37
CA LEU A 683 1.26 7.49 12.54
C LEU A 683 0.11 7.22 13.50
N GLY A 684 -0.99 6.64 13.01
CA GLY A 684 -2.11 6.16 13.79
C GLY A 684 -1.76 4.97 14.67
N THR A 685 -0.71 5.04 15.49
CA THR A 685 -0.22 3.91 16.31
C THR A 685 -0.16 4.21 17.81
N THR A 686 -0.65 5.38 18.26
CA THR A 686 -0.72 5.77 19.67
C THR A 686 -2.06 5.35 20.31
N ALA A 687 -2.07 5.18 21.64
CA ALA A 687 -3.22 4.59 22.34
C ALA A 687 -4.48 5.46 22.29
N ASP A 688 -4.31 6.77 22.23
CA ASP A 688 -5.37 7.77 22.16
C ASP A 688 -6.13 7.77 20.82
N ILE A 689 -5.52 7.24 19.75
CA ILE A 689 -6.08 7.32 18.40
C ILE A 689 -6.31 5.95 17.74
N LYS A 690 -5.71 4.86 18.24
CA LYS A 690 -5.91 3.52 17.68
C LYS A 690 -6.43 2.49 18.65
N MET A 691 -6.23 2.66 19.96
CA MET A 691 -6.56 1.58 20.89
C MET A 691 -8.05 1.55 21.24
N MET A 692 -8.60 0.35 21.40
CA MET A 692 -9.99 0.13 21.80
C MET A 692 -10.33 0.90 23.09
N LYS A 693 -11.50 1.56 23.14
CA LYS A 693 -11.93 2.38 24.30
C LYS A 693 -11.82 1.61 25.63
N LEU A 694 -12.25 0.34 25.67
CA LEU A 694 -12.16 -0.50 26.86
C LEU A 694 -10.71 -0.64 27.41
N PHE A 695 -9.70 -0.65 26.55
CA PHE A 695 -8.30 -0.82 26.96
C PHE A 695 -7.67 0.48 27.46
N ARG A 696 -8.30 1.63 27.19
CA ARG A 696 -7.88 2.94 27.75
C ARG A 696 -8.16 3.03 29.24
N GLU A 697 -9.03 2.17 29.75
CA GLU A 697 -9.49 2.19 31.13
C GLU A 697 -8.44 1.61 32.10
N PRO A 698 -8.02 2.36 33.14
CA PRO A 698 -6.98 1.91 34.07
C PRO A 698 -7.26 0.55 34.70
N GLU A 699 -8.51 0.28 35.06
CA GLU A 699 -8.86 -0.99 35.69
C GLU A 699 -8.82 -2.16 34.71
N MET A 700 -9.29 -1.95 33.47
CA MET A 700 -9.18 -2.98 32.44
C MET A 700 -7.72 -3.30 32.17
N MET A 701 -6.86 -2.27 32.12
CA MET A 701 -5.43 -2.44 31.96
C MET A 701 -4.80 -3.29 33.07
N ALA A 702 -5.20 -3.09 34.33
CA ALA A 702 -4.77 -3.97 35.42
C ALA A 702 -5.20 -5.42 35.21
N LYS A 703 -6.46 -5.67 34.83
CA LYS A 703 -6.96 -7.04 34.60
C LYS A 703 -6.24 -7.73 33.44
N LEU A 704 -5.95 -7.00 32.37
CA LEU A 704 -5.14 -7.47 31.24
C LEU A 704 -3.73 -7.83 31.70
N MET A 705 -3.09 -6.99 32.52
CA MET A 705 -1.77 -7.30 33.08
C MET A 705 -1.79 -8.55 33.98
N GLN A 706 -2.81 -8.69 34.83
CA GLN A 706 -3.02 -9.88 35.67
C GLN A 706 -3.13 -11.16 34.82
N LEU A 707 -3.89 -11.11 33.72
CA LEU A 707 -4.00 -12.23 32.78
C LEU A 707 -2.69 -12.57 32.09
N LYS A 708 -1.89 -11.57 31.70
CA LYS A 708 -0.55 -11.81 31.14
C LYS A 708 0.33 -12.58 32.11
N GLU A 709 0.41 -12.11 33.35
CA GLU A 709 1.25 -12.77 34.36
C GLU A 709 0.78 -14.18 34.65
N LEU A 710 -0.54 -14.39 34.76
CA LEU A 710 -1.10 -15.74 34.92
C LEU A 710 -0.77 -16.63 33.71
N ALA A 711 -0.74 -16.10 32.50
CA ALA A 711 -0.34 -16.85 31.31
C ALA A 711 1.15 -17.21 31.33
N ASP A 712 2.01 -16.28 31.74
CA ASP A 712 3.43 -16.53 31.95
C ASP A 712 3.67 -17.59 33.04
N GLU A 713 2.89 -17.56 34.13
CA GLU A 713 2.87 -18.59 35.18
C GLU A 713 2.38 -19.94 34.62
N PHE A 714 1.26 -19.95 33.90
CA PHE A 714 0.67 -21.16 33.31
C PHE A 714 1.66 -21.89 32.40
N ASN A 715 2.38 -21.15 31.55
CA ASN A 715 3.39 -21.68 30.64
C ASN A 715 4.59 -22.34 31.36
N LYS A 716 4.81 -21.99 32.63
CA LYS A 716 5.91 -22.52 33.47
C LYS A 716 5.42 -23.47 34.57
N ALA A 717 4.10 -23.64 34.72
CA ALA A 717 3.50 -24.30 35.86
C ALA A 717 3.71 -25.82 35.86
N VAL A 718 3.92 -26.38 37.06
CA VAL A 718 3.82 -27.83 37.28
C VAL A 718 2.35 -28.25 37.38
N PRO A 719 2.00 -29.53 37.12
CA PRO A 719 0.60 -29.98 37.08
C PRO A 719 -0.25 -29.63 38.31
N ALA A 720 0.36 -29.53 39.50
CA ALA A 720 -0.32 -29.17 40.74
C ALA A 720 -0.86 -27.73 40.75
N ASP A 721 -0.22 -26.81 40.02
CA ASP A 721 -0.58 -25.38 40.01
C ASP A 721 -1.57 -25.01 38.90
N VAL A 722 -1.69 -25.85 37.87
CA VAL A 722 -2.50 -25.61 36.67
C VAL A 722 -3.96 -25.32 37.02
N ALA A 723 -4.56 -26.08 37.92
CA ALA A 723 -5.97 -25.90 38.31
C ALA A 723 -6.21 -24.56 39.00
N ARG A 724 -5.29 -24.14 39.87
CA ARG A 724 -5.33 -22.85 40.57
C ARG A 724 -5.20 -21.69 39.58
N ILE A 725 -4.21 -21.74 38.69
CA ILE A 725 -3.97 -20.69 37.70
C ILE A 725 -5.18 -20.50 36.78
N ARG A 726 -5.80 -21.61 36.35
CA ARG A 726 -7.06 -21.57 35.56
C ARG A 726 -8.20 -20.90 36.31
N ALA A 727 -8.35 -21.18 37.61
CA ALA A 727 -9.38 -20.53 38.44
C ALA A 727 -9.11 -19.02 38.56
N SER A 728 -7.85 -18.60 38.74
CA SER A 728 -7.47 -17.18 38.76
C SER A 728 -7.72 -16.50 37.42
N MET A 729 -7.36 -17.11 36.29
CA MET A 729 -7.64 -16.57 34.95
C MET A 729 -9.15 -16.36 34.73
N LYS A 730 -9.97 -17.33 35.18
CA LYS A 730 -11.43 -17.22 35.14
C LYS A 730 -11.93 -16.08 36.02
N SER A 731 -11.41 -15.92 37.24
CA SER A 731 -11.78 -14.82 38.14
C SER A 731 -11.44 -13.46 37.54
N VAL A 732 -10.28 -13.31 36.90
CA VAL A 732 -9.92 -12.06 36.21
C VAL A 732 -10.89 -11.78 35.06
N HIS A 733 -11.24 -12.79 34.26
CA HIS A 733 -12.24 -12.67 33.20
C HIS A 733 -13.63 -12.26 33.70
N GLU A 734 -14.11 -12.88 34.79
CA GLU A 734 -15.36 -12.48 35.47
C GLU A 734 -15.27 -11.02 35.98
N GLY A 735 -14.11 -10.60 36.48
CA GLY A 735 -13.84 -9.21 36.89
C GLY A 735 -13.89 -8.21 35.72
N MET A 736 -13.38 -8.59 34.55
CA MET A 736 -13.49 -7.76 33.33
C MET A 736 -14.95 -7.60 32.90
N LEU A 737 -15.76 -8.67 32.96
CA LEU A 737 -17.20 -8.60 32.68
C LEU A 737 -17.92 -7.70 33.69
N ALA A 738 -17.63 -7.84 34.98
CA ALA A 738 -18.20 -6.98 36.02
C ALA A 738 -17.80 -5.51 35.84
N TYR A 739 -16.61 -5.22 35.31
CA TYR A 739 -16.20 -3.86 34.96
C TYR A 739 -17.07 -3.28 33.84
N VAL A 740 -17.25 -4.03 32.75
CA VAL A 740 -18.11 -3.61 31.64
C VAL A 740 -19.53 -3.29 32.11
N GLU A 741 -20.10 -4.09 33.01
CA GLU A 741 -21.45 -3.86 33.52
C GLU A 741 -21.58 -2.56 34.33
N ARG A 742 -20.58 -2.24 35.16
CA ARG A 742 -20.62 -1.05 36.03
C ARG A 742 -20.03 0.22 35.43
N SER A 743 -19.33 0.14 34.30
CA SER A 743 -18.73 1.31 33.66
C SER A 743 -19.79 2.33 33.25
N ASP A 744 -19.36 3.53 32.87
CA ASP A 744 -20.23 4.59 32.35
C ASP A 744 -20.49 4.45 30.83
N PHE A 745 -20.00 3.37 30.20
CA PHE A 745 -20.20 3.16 28.77
C PHE A 745 -21.70 3.09 28.41
N PRO A 746 -22.08 3.59 27.22
CA PRO A 746 -23.43 3.42 26.71
C PRO A 746 -23.81 1.93 26.62
N ALA A 747 -25.10 1.62 26.85
CA ALA A 747 -25.59 0.24 26.83
C ALA A 747 -25.20 -0.56 25.56
N PRO A 748 -25.27 0.01 24.33
CA PRO A 748 -24.81 -0.67 23.12
C PRO A 748 -23.33 -1.09 23.19
N LEU A 749 -22.48 -0.21 23.74
CA LEU A 749 -21.05 -0.46 23.85
C LEU A 749 -20.76 -1.53 24.91
N LYS A 750 -21.46 -1.49 26.05
CA LYS A 750 -21.39 -2.55 27.09
C LYS A 750 -21.77 -3.91 26.52
N ASP A 751 -22.89 -3.99 25.80
CA ASP A 751 -23.34 -5.23 25.17
C ASP A 751 -22.31 -5.80 24.18
N SER A 752 -21.65 -4.92 23.42
CA SER A 752 -20.58 -5.32 22.51
C SER A 752 -19.38 -5.90 23.26
N TYR A 753 -18.87 -5.20 24.28
CA TYR A 753 -17.72 -5.67 25.04
C TYR A 753 -18.02 -6.94 25.84
N ARG A 754 -19.22 -7.06 26.40
CA ARG A 754 -19.68 -8.30 27.05
C ARG A 754 -19.67 -9.48 26.07
N ARG A 755 -20.22 -9.30 24.86
CA ARG A 755 -20.19 -10.36 23.83
C ARG A 755 -18.77 -10.72 23.42
N ALA A 756 -17.91 -9.73 23.17
CA ALA A 756 -16.52 -9.96 22.79
C ALA A 756 -15.77 -10.75 23.87
N LEU A 757 -15.90 -10.34 25.13
CA LEU A 757 -15.29 -11.03 26.27
C LEU A 757 -15.84 -12.45 26.46
N THR A 758 -17.13 -12.69 26.21
CA THR A 758 -17.74 -14.02 26.46
C THR A 758 -17.57 -15.00 25.31
N GLN A 759 -17.52 -14.52 24.06
CA GLN A 759 -17.55 -15.36 22.87
C GLN A 759 -16.18 -15.51 22.20
N ASN A 760 -15.38 -14.45 22.20
CA ASN A 760 -14.19 -14.34 21.35
C ASN A 760 -12.88 -14.16 22.13
N PHE A 761 -12.96 -13.87 23.43
CA PHE A 761 -11.79 -13.78 24.30
C PHE A 761 -11.53 -15.10 25.02
N ASP A 762 -10.35 -15.68 24.81
CA ASP A 762 -9.88 -16.85 25.57
C ASP A 762 -8.91 -16.42 26.68
N PRO A 763 -9.32 -16.46 27.96
CA PRO A 763 -8.45 -16.08 29.07
C PRO A 763 -7.25 -17.03 29.26
N MET A 764 -7.25 -18.22 28.65
CA MET A 764 -6.12 -19.16 28.65
C MET A 764 -5.06 -18.82 27.60
N HIS A 765 -5.43 -18.02 26.59
CA HIS A 765 -4.53 -17.52 25.55
C HIS A 765 -4.61 -15.99 25.47
N PRO A 766 -4.39 -15.27 26.58
CA PRO A 766 -4.67 -13.84 26.65
C PRO A 766 -3.61 -13.01 25.91
N GLU A 767 -2.48 -13.64 25.54
CA GLU A 767 -1.45 -13.08 24.65
C GLU A 767 -2.00 -12.46 23.37
N PHE A 768 -3.18 -12.92 22.93
CA PHE A 768 -3.91 -12.34 21.81
C PHE A 768 -4.15 -10.83 21.98
N ALA A 769 -4.63 -10.40 23.15
CA ALA A 769 -4.84 -8.98 23.41
C ALA A 769 -3.49 -8.26 23.56
N PHE A 770 -2.50 -8.86 24.25
CA PHE A 770 -1.29 -8.16 24.70
C PHE A 770 -0.21 -7.93 23.65
N LYS A 771 -0.17 -8.73 22.59
CA LYS A 771 0.94 -8.69 21.62
C LYS A 771 0.87 -7.53 20.65
N ARG A 772 -0.28 -6.84 20.53
CA ARG A 772 -0.47 -5.73 19.59
C ARG A 772 -0.67 -4.43 20.36
N ASP A 773 0.12 -3.42 20.00
CA ASP A 773 -0.07 -2.00 20.35
C ASP A 773 -0.04 -1.61 21.84
N PHE A 774 0.29 -2.46 22.82
CA PHE A 774 0.38 -2.00 24.23
C PHE A 774 1.46 -0.93 24.44
N GLY A 775 2.55 -0.98 23.66
CA GLY A 775 3.56 0.09 23.62
C GLY A 775 3.03 1.48 23.21
N SER A 776 1.82 1.53 22.63
CA SER A 776 1.15 2.77 22.25
C SER A 776 0.61 3.56 23.44
N HIS A 777 0.37 2.93 24.59
CA HIS A 777 -0.15 3.58 25.81
C HIS A 777 0.65 4.74 26.32
N SER A 778 1.91 4.70 25.95
CA SER A 778 2.94 5.56 26.45
C SER A 778 3.17 6.80 25.63
N ALA A 779 2.62 6.84 24.43
CA ALA A 779 2.68 7.99 23.55
C ALA A 779 1.26 8.49 23.30
N GLY A 780 1.07 9.80 23.30
CA GLY A 780 -0.12 10.47 22.80
C GLY A 780 0.23 11.28 21.56
N PHE A 781 -0.67 11.35 20.59
CA PHE A 781 -0.48 12.18 19.42
C PHE A 781 -1.04 13.58 19.70
N GLU A 782 -0.16 14.59 19.71
CA GLU A 782 -0.55 15.98 20.01
C GLU A 782 -0.84 16.75 18.72
N GLY A 783 -0.10 16.45 17.64
CA GLY A 783 -0.24 17.19 16.41
C GLY A 783 0.66 16.73 15.28
N LEU A 784 0.33 17.23 14.10
CA LEU A 784 1.14 17.12 12.91
C LEU A 784 1.09 18.46 12.18
N SER A 785 2.22 18.86 11.62
CA SER A 785 2.32 19.99 10.69
C SER A 785 3.29 19.68 9.55
N VAL A 786 3.21 20.43 8.45
CA VAL A 786 4.16 20.37 7.34
C VAL A 786 5.12 21.56 7.41
N GLY A 787 6.41 21.27 7.55
CA GLY A 787 7.47 22.27 7.54
C GLY A 787 7.67 22.91 6.16
N ASP A 788 8.35 24.06 6.12
CA ASP A 788 8.60 24.81 4.88
C ASP A 788 9.38 24.02 3.81
N ASP A 789 10.19 23.05 4.26
CA ASP A 789 10.96 22.13 3.42
C ASP A 789 10.15 20.90 2.94
N GLY A 790 8.88 20.79 3.33
CA GLY A 790 8.01 19.66 3.05
C GLY A 790 8.17 18.49 4.02
N ALA A 791 9.01 18.61 5.06
CA ALA A 791 9.13 17.59 6.10
C ALA A 791 7.90 17.60 7.01
N ILE A 792 7.49 16.42 7.48
CA ILE A 792 6.38 16.29 8.42
C ILE A 792 6.90 16.44 9.84
N ILE A 793 6.36 17.39 10.60
CA ILE A 793 6.64 17.53 12.02
C ILE A 793 5.51 16.83 12.78
N VAL A 794 5.85 15.78 13.53
CA VAL A 794 4.94 15.00 14.36
C VAL A 794 5.23 15.33 15.83
N ASP A 795 4.22 15.83 16.53
CA ASP A 795 4.31 16.14 17.95
C ASP A 795 3.65 15.01 18.75
N MET A 796 4.43 14.40 19.63
CA MET A 796 4.00 13.31 20.51
C MET A 796 4.28 13.65 21.96
N SER A 797 3.30 13.39 22.83
CA SER A 797 3.52 13.40 24.27
C SER A 797 3.95 12.01 24.72
N VAL A 798 4.87 11.94 25.69
CA VAL A 798 5.31 10.66 26.26
C VAL A 798 4.95 10.67 27.74
N ASN A 799 4.22 9.65 28.15
CA ASN A 799 3.76 9.53 29.53
C ASN A 799 4.53 8.43 30.28
N GLU A 800 4.45 8.51 31.61
CA GLU A 800 5.16 7.63 32.55
C GLU A 800 4.77 6.14 32.47
N ASN A 801 3.78 5.77 31.65
CA ASN A 801 3.44 4.37 31.39
C ASN A 801 4.47 3.69 30.50
N PHE A 802 5.30 4.38 29.74
CA PHE A 802 6.18 3.74 28.75
C PHE A 802 7.17 2.79 29.41
N SER A 803 7.91 3.26 30.41
CA SER A 803 8.84 2.41 31.15
C SER A 803 8.11 1.29 31.90
N LEU A 804 6.92 1.55 32.43
CA LEU A 804 6.13 0.55 33.17
C LEU A 804 5.57 -0.54 32.25
N VAL A 805 4.90 -0.16 31.16
CA VAL A 805 4.34 -1.07 30.15
C VAL A 805 5.45 -1.86 29.49
N ARG A 806 6.60 -1.24 29.18
CA ARG A 806 7.80 -1.96 28.72
C ARG A 806 8.21 -3.06 29.68
N ASP A 807 8.46 -2.71 30.93
CA ASP A 807 8.96 -3.68 31.90
C ASP A 807 7.95 -4.82 32.15
N MET A 808 6.65 -4.52 32.09
CA MET A 808 5.57 -5.47 32.43
C MET A 808 5.14 -6.38 31.28
N PHE A 809 4.96 -5.81 30.08
CA PHE A 809 4.43 -6.54 28.94
C PHE A 809 5.51 -7.14 28.04
N ALA A 810 6.74 -6.62 28.09
CA ALA A 810 7.76 -7.05 27.15
C ALA A 810 8.71 -8.13 27.67
N ASN A 811 8.77 -8.43 28.98
CA ASN A 811 9.81 -9.31 29.55
C ASN A 811 11.26 -8.96 29.07
N GLY A 812 11.51 -7.71 28.67
CA GLY A 812 12.75 -7.26 28.04
C GLY A 812 12.81 -7.27 26.50
N ASP A 813 11.74 -7.66 25.79
CA ASP A 813 11.65 -7.64 24.33
C ASP A 813 11.33 -6.23 23.76
N ASP A 814 11.63 -6.00 22.47
CA ASP A 814 11.43 -4.73 21.76
C ASP A 814 9.96 -4.28 21.62
N VAL A 815 8.99 -5.11 22.03
CA VAL A 815 7.54 -4.98 21.71
C VAL A 815 6.89 -3.70 22.26
N SER A 816 7.35 -3.17 23.39
CA SER A 816 6.74 -1.96 23.97
C SER A 816 7.18 -0.66 23.30
N THR A 817 8.28 -0.70 22.54
CA THR A 817 8.75 0.45 21.75
C THR A 817 8.46 0.24 20.28
N SER A 818 8.11 -0.99 19.88
CA SER A 818 8.02 -1.38 18.47
C SER A 818 6.98 -0.60 17.70
N ALA A 819 5.86 -0.18 18.30
CA ALA A 819 4.85 0.61 17.58
C ALA A 819 5.40 1.99 17.19
N LEU A 820 5.96 2.72 18.16
CA LEU A 820 6.55 4.03 17.95
C LEU A 820 7.84 3.95 17.10
N ALA A 821 8.72 3.00 17.40
CA ALA A 821 9.93 2.76 16.61
C ALA A 821 9.59 2.33 15.17
N LYS A 822 8.54 1.53 14.97
CA LYS A 822 8.02 1.19 13.64
C LYS A 822 7.47 2.42 12.93
N ALA A 823 6.67 3.25 13.59
CA ALA A 823 6.17 4.49 13.00
C ALA A 823 7.33 5.40 12.55
N MET A 824 8.41 5.48 13.34
CA MET A 824 9.60 6.22 12.94
C MET A 824 10.36 5.55 11.78
N ASP A 825 10.51 4.22 11.77
CA ASP A 825 11.16 3.45 10.69
C ASP A 825 10.40 3.58 9.36
N ASP A 826 9.08 3.50 9.41
CA ASP A 826 8.17 3.72 8.28
C ASP A 826 8.35 5.13 7.67
N TYR A 827 8.75 6.11 8.50
CA TYR A 827 9.06 7.48 8.12
C TYR A 827 10.54 7.73 7.77
N GLY A 828 11.35 6.67 7.70
CA GLY A 828 12.72 6.71 7.22
C GLY A 828 13.78 6.80 8.31
N LEU A 829 13.40 6.63 9.59
CA LEU A 829 14.34 6.41 10.66
C LEU A 829 14.80 4.95 10.68
N ASP A 830 15.83 4.61 9.91
CA ASP A 830 16.50 3.33 10.09
C ASP A 830 17.24 3.37 11.45
N VAL A 831 16.59 2.90 12.52
CA VAL A 831 17.15 2.85 13.89
C VAL A 831 18.46 2.06 13.98
N SER A 832 18.79 1.26 12.96
CA SER A 832 20.07 0.57 12.83
C SER A 832 21.19 1.42 12.20
N LYS A 833 20.86 2.57 11.61
CA LYS A 833 21.79 3.53 10.99
C LYS A 833 21.73 4.87 11.71
N SER A 834 22.73 5.16 12.55
CA SER A 834 22.87 6.36 13.40
C SER A 834 22.25 7.68 12.84
N PRO A 835 20.99 8.01 13.15
CA PRO A 835 20.41 9.33 12.89
C PRO A 835 20.95 10.35 13.90
N THR A 836 20.62 11.63 13.72
CA THR A 836 20.89 12.67 14.73
C THR A 836 19.60 13.05 15.46
N ALA A 837 19.63 13.07 16.78
CA ALA A 837 18.56 13.60 17.61
C ALA A 837 19.04 14.83 18.38
N THR A 838 18.11 15.75 18.61
CA THR A 838 18.29 16.93 19.44
C THR A 838 17.65 16.67 20.80
N VAL A 839 18.44 16.77 21.86
CA VAL A 839 18.00 16.54 23.24
C VAL A 839 18.18 17.82 24.03
N THR A 840 17.13 18.28 24.70
CA THR A 840 17.18 19.46 25.57
C THR A 840 17.05 19.06 27.04
N ARG A 841 18.06 19.40 27.84
CA ARG A 841 18.10 19.20 29.30
C ARG A 841 18.45 20.52 29.97
N ASP A 842 17.64 20.97 30.92
CA ASP A 842 17.89 22.19 31.71
C ASP A 842 18.20 23.44 30.85
N GLY A 843 17.54 23.53 29.68
CA GLY A 843 17.75 24.63 28.72
C GLY A 843 19.00 24.50 27.83
N VAL A 844 19.79 23.42 27.98
CA VAL A 844 20.93 23.09 27.12
C VAL A 844 20.51 22.07 26.08
N THR A 845 20.80 22.36 24.81
CA THR A 845 20.48 21.50 23.68
C THR A 845 21.73 20.83 23.14
N GLU A 846 21.71 19.50 23.04
CA GLU A 846 22.78 18.69 22.46
C GLU A 846 22.28 17.90 21.25
N THR A 847 23.15 17.71 20.25
CA THR A 847 22.89 16.82 19.12
C THR A 847 23.65 15.51 19.33
N VAL A 848 22.93 14.39 19.32
CA VAL A 848 23.48 13.06 19.60
C VAL A 848 23.21 12.11 18.44
N ALA A 849 24.20 11.26 18.13
CA ALA A 849 24.00 10.12 17.27
C ALA A 849 23.07 9.11 17.97
N TYR A 850 22.07 8.63 17.25
CA TYR A 850 20.92 7.98 17.84
C TYR A 850 20.86 6.49 17.50
N SER A 851 20.54 5.64 18.49
CA SER A 851 20.38 4.18 18.31
C SER A 851 19.07 3.74 18.96
N GLN A 852 18.55 2.54 18.65
CA GLN A 852 17.34 2.02 19.28
C GLN A 852 17.44 1.92 20.81
N ALA A 853 18.60 1.49 21.32
CA ALA A 853 18.86 1.46 22.76
C ALA A 853 18.87 2.86 23.36
N LYS A 854 19.50 3.83 22.68
CA LYS A 854 19.55 5.23 23.11
C LYS A 854 18.17 5.90 23.05
N PHE A 855 17.34 5.53 22.07
CA PHE A 855 15.95 5.97 21.97
C PHE A 855 15.15 5.53 23.19
N ALA A 856 15.16 4.24 23.51
CA ALA A 856 14.47 3.72 24.68
C ALA A 856 14.98 4.35 25.99
N GLU A 857 16.28 4.63 26.08
CA GLU A 857 16.89 5.31 27.22
C GLU A 857 16.44 6.77 27.35
N ASP A 858 16.53 7.56 26.28
CA ASP A 858 16.18 8.98 26.30
C ASP A 858 14.68 9.20 26.43
N LEU A 859 13.86 8.31 25.86
CA LEU A 859 12.42 8.33 26.05
C LEU A 859 12.07 8.12 27.54
N ALA A 860 12.76 7.16 28.18
CA ALA A 860 12.65 6.97 29.63
C ALA A 860 13.19 8.17 30.44
N ARG A 861 14.16 8.93 29.92
CA ARG A 861 14.65 10.18 30.54
C ARG A 861 13.65 11.32 30.40
N VAL A 862 12.94 11.43 29.27
CA VAL A 862 11.82 12.37 29.08
C VAL A 862 10.73 12.08 30.11
N GLU A 863 10.39 10.81 30.33
CA GLU A 863 9.42 10.41 31.35
C GLU A 863 9.83 10.81 32.77
N ARG A 864 11.11 10.66 33.12
CA ARG A 864 11.63 11.05 34.44
C ARG A 864 11.77 12.57 34.60
N GLY A 865 11.54 13.34 33.54
CA GLY A 865 11.72 14.79 33.54
C GLY A 865 13.19 15.22 33.54
N GLU A 866 14.11 14.31 33.23
CA GLU A 866 15.55 14.61 33.10
C GLU A 866 15.90 15.26 31.75
N ILE A 867 14.96 15.19 30.81
CA ILE A 867 14.99 15.83 29.49
C ILE A 867 13.64 16.53 29.34
N THR A 868 13.65 17.79 28.90
CA THR A 868 12.43 18.56 28.67
C THR A 868 11.85 18.31 27.28
N THR A 869 12.73 18.04 26.30
CA THR A 869 12.33 17.83 24.90
C THR A 869 13.31 16.89 24.21
N LEU A 870 12.78 15.94 23.46
CA LEU A 870 13.55 15.07 22.57
C LEU A 870 12.99 15.25 21.16
N SER A 871 13.80 15.75 20.23
CA SER A 871 13.43 15.93 18.84
C SER A 871 14.29 15.01 17.97
N ILE A 872 13.68 14.19 17.15
CA ILE A 872 14.38 13.25 16.27
C ILE A 872 14.07 13.64 14.84
N GLU A 873 15.11 14.07 14.12
CA GLU A 873 14.99 14.49 12.73
C GLU A 873 15.43 13.37 11.79
N THR A 874 14.61 13.11 10.79
CA THR A 874 14.90 12.23 9.66
C THR A 874 14.91 13.07 8.40
N PRO A 875 15.39 12.54 7.26
CA PRO A 875 15.30 13.24 5.98
C PRO A 875 13.87 13.60 5.53
N ARG A 876 12.82 13.11 6.21
CA ARG A 876 11.41 13.27 5.79
C ARG A 876 10.47 13.74 6.88
N ALA A 877 10.83 13.56 8.13
CA ALA A 877 9.99 13.87 9.27
C ALA A 877 10.80 14.20 10.52
N LYS A 878 10.22 15.01 11.38
CA LYS A 878 10.73 15.41 12.68
C LYS A 878 9.74 14.96 13.75
N PHE A 879 10.17 14.12 14.68
CA PHE A 879 9.37 13.67 15.81
C PHE A 879 9.75 14.44 17.06
N ASN A 880 8.83 15.21 17.64
CA ASN A 880 9.03 15.93 18.88
C ASN A 880 8.34 15.20 20.03
N PHE A 881 9.11 14.88 21.06
CA PHE A 881 8.66 14.22 22.28
C PHE A 881 8.75 15.18 23.47
N GLY A 882 7.68 15.28 24.25
CA GLY A 882 7.61 16.16 25.43
C GLY A 882 6.68 15.63 26.53
N ARG A 883 6.81 16.20 27.74
CA ARG A 883 6.02 15.79 28.92
C ARG A 883 4.73 16.61 29.01
N ASN A 884 3.61 16.01 28.63
CA ASN A 884 2.28 16.45 29.06
C ASN A 884 1.39 15.21 29.13
N ALA A 885 1.00 14.80 30.34
CA ALA A 885 0.15 13.63 30.50
C ALA A 885 -0.70 13.74 31.77
N GLU A 886 -1.84 14.43 31.67
CA GLU A 886 -2.86 14.39 32.71
C GLU A 886 -3.59 13.04 32.74
N LYS A 887 -3.87 12.46 31.55
CA LYS A 887 -4.61 11.19 31.40
C LYS A 887 -3.79 9.91 31.64
N GLY A 888 -2.46 9.95 31.51
CA GLY A 888 -1.59 8.78 31.73
C GLY A 888 -1.40 8.39 33.20
N ARG A 889 -1.63 9.34 34.14
CA ARG A 889 -1.33 9.18 35.57
C ARG A 889 -2.19 8.12 36.27
N GLU A 890 -3.45 8.00 35.87
CA GLU A 890 -4.36 7.03 36.49
C GLU A 890 -3.97 5.59 36.12
N VAL A 891 -3.68 5.35 34.84
CA VAL A 891 -3.15 4.05 34.36
C VAL A 891 -1.82 3.75 35.05
N ALA A 892 -0.91 4.73 35.15
CA ALA A 892 0.38 4.55 35.80
C ALA A 892 0.26 4.21 37.28
N THR A 893 -0.65 4.87 37.99
CA THR A 893 -0.94 4.60 39.40
C THR A 893 -1.40 3.17 39.60
N VAL A 894 -2.34 2.73 38.75
CA VAL A 894 -2.86 1.37 38.78
C VAL A 894 -1.76 0.35 38.44
N LEU A 895 -0.97 0.57 37.40
CA LEU A 895 0.15 -0.31 37.03
C LEU A 895 1.20 -0.39 38.14
N ARG A 896 1.61 0.73 38.74
CA ARG A 896 2.57 0.74 39.86
C ARG A 896 2.06 -0.04 41.05
N ARG A 897 0.77 0.10 41.38
CA ARG A 897 0.13 -0.70 42.45
C ARG A 897 0.20 -2.17 42.12
N GLU A 898 -0.25 -2.58 40.94
CA GLU A 898 -0.25 -3.99 40.56
C GLU A 898 1.16 -4.60 40.54
N ARG A 899 2.17 -3.82 40.10
CA ARG A 899 3.59 -4.20 40.20
C ARG A 899 3.99 -4.45 41.64
N ALA A 900 3.67 -3.52 42.54
CA ALA A 900 4.02 -3.62 43.95
C ALA A 900 3.42 -4.87 44.60
N ILE A 901 2.16 -5.21 44.28
CA ILE A 901 1.55 -6.46 44.76
C ILE A 901 2.27 -7.69 44.19
N SER A 902 2.50 -7.71 42.87
CA SER A 902 3.19 -8.82 42.23
C SER A 902 4.57 -9.06 42.84
N ASP A 903 5.35 -7.98 43.02
CA ASP A 903 6.69 -8.07 43.60
C ASP A 903 6.64 -8.55 45.05
N ALA A 904 5.65 -8.09 45.85
CA ALA A 904 5.46 -8.56 47.21
C ALA A 904 5.08 -10.04 47.29
N ILE A 905 4.19 -10.52 46.41
CA ILE A 905 3.83 -11.95 46.30
C ILE A 905 5.08 -12.78 45.96
N ARG A 906 5.87 -12.35 44.96
CA ARG A 906 7.09 -13.07 44.55
C ARG A 906 8.11 -13.13 45.67
N THR A 907 8.30 -12.04 46.41
CA THR A 907 9.18 -12.01 47.58
C THR A 907 8.70 -12.99 48.65
N LEU A 908 7.39 -13.03 48.94
CA LEU A 908 6.85 -13.93 49.96
C LEU A 908 6.87 -15.41 49.59
N GLU A 909 6.78 -15.71 48.30
CA GLU A 909 6.85 -17.08 47.77
C GLU A 909 8.28 -17.56 47.56
N ASN A 910 9.27 -16.67 47.63
CA ASN A 910 10.68 -17.03 47.56
C ASN A 910 11.15 -17.57 48.91
N PRO A 911 11.51 -18.87 49.03
CA PRO A 911 11.98 -19.45 50.29
C PRO A 911 13.33 -18.87 50.75
N GLU A 912 14.07 -18.17 49.88
CA GLU A 912 15.34 -17.51 50.18
C GLU A 912 15.19 -16.02 50.50
N ALA A 913 13.97 -15.48 50.51
CA ALA A 913 13.76 -14.07 50.82
C ALA A 913 14.20 -13.74 52.26
N THR A 914 15.01 -12.70 52.39
CA THR A 914 15.46 -12.17 53.68
C THR A 914 14.38 -11.30 54.32
N VAL A 915 14.46 -11.14 55.65
CA VAL A 915 13.56 -10.23 56.39
C VAL A 915 13.58 -8.82 55.81
N ILE A 916 14.76 -8.31 55.42
CA ILE A 916 14.92 -6.99 54.80
C ILE A 916 14.13 -6.89 53.48
N GLN A 917 14.18 -7.93 52.64
CA GLN A 917 13.43 -7.94 51.38
C GLN A 917 11.91 -7.98 51.61
N ILE A 918 11.46 -8.65 52.68
CA ILE A 918 10.06 -8.70 53.11
C ILE A 918 9.61 -7.32 53.63
N GLU A 919 10.42 -6.65 54.45
CA GLU A 919 10.17 -5.27 54.91
C GLU A 919 10.10 -4.28 53.74
N GLU A 920 11.05 -4.33 52.81
CA GLU A 920 11.02 -3.51 51.59
C GLU A 920 9.77 -3.77 50.74
N ALA A 921 9.25 -5.00 50.73
CA ALA A 921 8.00 -5.31 50.02
C ALA A 921 6.78 -4.69 50.72
N ILE A 922 6.77 -4.66 52.06
CA ILE A 922 5.73 -3.99 52.87
C ILE A 922 5.77 -2.49 52.61
N ASP A 923 6.95 -1.88 52.68
CA ASP A 923 7.13 -0.45 52.45
C ASP A 923 6.64 -0.04 51.05
N ARG A 924 7.01 -0.80 50.02
CA ARG A 924 6.54 -0.56 48.65
C ARG A 924 5.02 -0.66 48.50
N LEU A 925 4.35 -1.48 49.31
CA LEU A 925 2.90 -1.61 49.33
C LEU A 925 2.26 -0.44 50.10
N SER A 926 2.80 -0.06 51.25
CA SER A 926 2.26 0.99 52.12
C SER A 926 2.37 2.40 51.48
N GLU A 927 3.35 2.61 50.62
CA GLU A 927 3.52 3.83 49.82
C GLU A 927 2.47 4.03 48.71
N ARG A 928 1.59 3.06 48.45
CA ARG A 928 0.57 3.14 47.39
C ARG A 928 -0.77 3.60 47.93
N ASP A 929 -1.55 4.25 47.06
CA ASP A 929 -2.91 4.62 47.39
C ASP A 929 -3.86 3.42 47.23
N TRP A 930 -4.44 3.00 48.36
CA TRP A 930 -5.39 1.89 48.49
C TRP A 930 -6.79 2.33 48.90
N THR A 931 -7.00 3.64 49.07
CA THR A 931 -8.22 4.20 49.69
C THR A 931 -9.49 3.87 48.91
N ALA A 932 -9.35 3.63 47.60
CA ALA A 932 -10.45 3.27 46.71
C ALA A 932 -10.69 1.76 46.55
N TYR A 933 -10.12 0.87 47.38
CA TYR A 933 -10.22 -0.59 47.17
C TYR A 933 -10.77 -1.33 48.38
N THR A 934 -11.51 -2.40 48.11
CA THR A 934 -11.99 -3.34 49.13
C THR A 934 -11.80 -4.79 48.73
N LEU A 935 -11.70 -5.68 49.73
CA LEU A 935 -11.79 -7.12 49.59
C LEU A 935 -12.87 -7.62 50.55
N ASP A 936 -13.88 -8.33 50.05
CA ASP A 936 -15.03 -8.79 50.86
C ASP A 936 -15.72 -7.66 51.65
N GLY A 937 -15.75 -6.44 51.09
CA GLY A 937 -16.31 -5.24 51.74
C GLY A 937 -15.42 -4.61 52.82
N ARG A 938 -14.23 -5.17 53.09
CA ARG A 938 -13.23 -4.57 53.97
C ARG A 938 -12.33 -3.61 53.19
N PRO A 939 -11.98 -2.42 53.73
CA PRO A 939 -11.00 -1.53 53.10
C PRO A 939 -9.66 -2.24 52.86
N ALA A 940 -9.05 -2.01 51.70
CA ALA A 940 -7.77 -2.60 51.34
C ALA A 940 -6.66 -2.26 52.36
N ALA A 941 -6.71 -1.08 52.98
CA ALA A 941 -5.80 -0.71 54.06
C ALA A 941 -5.85 -1.71 55.24
N GLU A 942 -7.02 -2.15 55.68
CA GLU A 942 -7.14 -3.16 56.75
C GLU A 942 -6.60 -4.52 56.31
N VAL A 943 -6.82 -4.89 55.04
CA VAL A 943 -6.29 -6.14 54.47
C VAL A 943 -4.77 -6.10 54.43
N LEU A 944 -4.17 -4.97 54.06
CA LEU A 944 -2.72 -4.80 54.03
C LEU A 944 -2.10 -4.81 55.42
N THR A 945 -2.77 -4.22 56.43
CA THR A 945 -2.33 -4.37 57.83
C THR A 945 -2.38 -5.83 58.28
N GLU A 946 -3.38 -6.60 57.87
CA GLU A 946 -3.43 -8.04 58.14
C GLU A 946 -2.29 -8.80 57.45
N VAL A 947 -2.00 -8.46 56.19
CA VAL A 947 -0.86 -9.00 55.44
C VAL A 947 0.45 -8.69 56.16
N GLU A 948 0.69 -7.44 56.54
CA GLU A 948 1.88 -7.01 57.27
C GLU A 948 2.06 -7.81 58.57
N ASN A 949 1.01 -7.92 59.38
CA ASN A 949 1.04 -8.71 60.62
C ASN A 949 1.40 -10.18 60.37
N LYS A 950 0.86 -10.78 59.30
CA LYS A 950 1.18 -12.16 58.90
C LYS A 950 2.63 -12.29 58.40
N MET A 951 3.12 -11.31 57.65
CA MET A 951 4.52 -11.27 57.20
C MET A 951 5.48 -11.19 58.39
N LEU A 952 5.22 -10.31 59.36
CA LEU A 952 6.00 -10.17 60.60
C LEU A 952 5.94 -11.42 61.49
N ALA A 953 4.83 -12.16 61.46
CA ALA A 953 4.67 -13.44 62.15
C ALA A 953 5.30 -14.64 61.41
N GLY A 954 5.93 -14.44 60.25
CA GLY A 954 6.51 -15.51 59.43
C GLY A 954 5.48 -16.37 58.70
N GLN A 955 4.22 -15.95 58.64
CA GLN A 955 3.10 -16.63 57.97
C GLN A 955 3.04 -16.25 56.47
N THR A 956 4.15 -16.43 55.75
CA THR A 956 4.34 -15.91 54.39
C THR A 956 3.35 -16.49 53.37
N THR A 957 2.94 -17.76 53.53
CA THR A 957 1.92 -18.39 52.67
C THR A 957 0.55 -17.74 52.82
N GLU A 958 0.13 -17.43 54.06
CA GLU A 958 -1.16 -16.80 54.32
C GLU A 958 -1.16 -15.33 53.87
N ALA A 959 -0.04 -14.63 54.07
CA ALA A 959 0.16 -13.27 53.57
C ALA A 959 0.10 -13.21 52.03
N SER A 960 0.79 -14.13 51.35
CA SER A 960 0.74 -14.25 49.88
C SER A 960 -0.70 -14.53 49.39
N LEU A 961 -1.43 -15.42 50.07
CA LEU A 961 -2.80 -15.73 49.72
C LEU A 961 -3.71 -14.50 49.82
N LEU A 962 -3.61 -13.72 50.91
CA LEU A 962 -4.37 -12.48 51.07
C LEU A 962 -4.02 -11.43 50.02
N LEU A 963 -2.74 -11.27 49.67
CA LEU A 963 -2.32 -10.37 48.60
C LEU A 963 -2.86 -10.82 47.24
N ARG A 964 -2.85 -12.13 46.94
CA ARG A 964 -3.46 -12.67 45.72
C ARG A 964 -4.96 -12.40 45.68
N ARG A 965 -5.66 -12.60 46.80
CA ARG A 965 -7.09 -12.27 46.89
C ARG A 965 -7.34 -10.78 46.69
N LEU A 966 -6.62 -9.91 47.39
CA LEU A 966 -6.73 -8.46 47.22
C LEU A 966 -6.48 -8.03 45.77
N ARG A 967 -5.54 -8.68 45.09
CA ARG A 967 -5.21 -8.41 43.69
C ARG A 967 -6.29 -8.85 42.71
N PHE A 968 -6.75 -10.10 42.80
CA PHE A 968 -7.64 -10.69 41.79
C PHE A 968 -9.12 -10.47 42.10
N GLU A 969 -9.49 -10.49 43.39
CA GLU A 969 -10.86 -10.38 43.91
C GLU A 969 -11.18 -8.96 44.43
N GLY A 970 -10.17 -8.10 44.63
CA GLY A 970 -10.38 -6.74 45.11
C GLY A 970 -11.21 -5.90 44.14
N VAL A 971 -12.14 -5.11 44.71
CA VAL A 971 -13.06 -4.24 43.97
C VAL A 971 -12.73 -2.79 44.25
N LYS A 972 -12.62 -1.98 43.19
CA LYS A 972 -12.54 -0.52 43.31
C LYS A 972 -13.92 0.02 43.70
N ILE A 973 -13.99 0.80 44.78
CA ILE A 973 -15.20 1.46 45.28
C ILE A 973 -15.63 2.57 44.32
#